data_AF-A0A6I8NZ90-F1
#
_entry.id   AF-A0A6I8NZ90-F1
#
_cell.length_a   1.000
_cell.length_b   1.000
_cell.length_c   1.000
_cell.angle_alpha   90.00
_cell.angle_beta   90.00
_cell.angle_gamma   90.00
#
_symmetry.space_group_name_H-M   'P 1'
#
loop_
_entity.id
_entity.type
_entity.pdbx_description
1 polymer ?
#
loop_
_entity_poly.entity_id
_entity_poly.type
_entity_poly.pdbx_seq_one_letter_code
_entity_poly.pdbx_strand_id
1 'polypeptide(L)'
;MASNNGEPAPRPGPRSPPPSHAERWSSGRPPPPQPPFSVQKRGSRKGTLAPPCRSPSLPDIKKKGRMKKLSKGAEQELVAGVRGLELGSEAAVPTGTGLACEEQLKCHEGTWECMSILPLPPTRTPLPSPSQEFLKLMESTQQMSEEELRALADTYDSVFLHPNSYACARLATGTVLQLVDMVMAGEVRNGLAVVRPPGHHAQRERMDGYCMFNHLAVSARHAQEKHQVERVLIVDWDVHHGQGTQRIFDQDSSVLYFSIHRYEHARFWPHLPESDWRAAGIGRGRGYTINVPWNQVGMRDPDYISAFLHLLLPVAFEFQPQLVLVAAGFDSMMGDPKGEMAATPACFAHLTHLLMGLAGGKLILSLEGGYNLRSLGEGTSTALKSLLGDPCPLLEAPGPPCQSALASVSHALAAHQRYWRVLERHGKVAGEEGEEEKEEEEEKEEEEKAAGGPRPAIAPKELAATLDRVMEEVLRPPPLARTGLVYDPTMMEHYNMWDSHHPELPQRISRIAQRHAELGLTQRCRALPARLASDQELLLCHSPEYVEQMRATSGLKPRELHREGERYNSIYIAPRSFHCAQLAAGSACSLVEAVLDGQVRNGVAIVRPPGHHAERDTACGFCFFNSVAVAARHISRDPAPLPAPAHSGVLILDWDVHHGNGTQHMFEEDPSVLYVSLHRYDHGSFFPTSEDGDSSQTGRGRGEGFTLNVPWNGPRMGDPEYLTAFHRIIMPVAYEFNPELVLVSAGFDAARGDPLGGCQVTPEGYAHMTHLLMGLAGGRLVLVLEGGYNLSSISESMAMCTRTLLGDPPPVLPWLRPLHPGALESLAQVTRIHRKYWQSLRLNGECYLGAPARPLLRSGGRVGLRDPKAVSYSCLLPKSGGAGGCSWRRASGRDWRGEDEGTFCAVTPLSWCPHLTSVCPVPAGHLDVTGPCQDCGLPLENWVCLCCYQVHCGRYINAHMVRHFETSGHPLVLSFTDLSVWCYNCEDYVHHEALLEAKNVAHRLKFGENMPTSQ
;
A
#
# COMPACT_ATOMS: atom_id res chain seq x y z
N MET A 1 -41.42 -25.38 22.11
CA MET A 1 -41.60 -26.43 23.14
C MET A 1 -40.66 -27.58 22.84
N ALA A 2 -40.44 -28.48 23.81
CA ALA A 2 -39.63 -29.70 23.75
C ALA A 2 -40.04 -30.72 22.65
N SER A 3 -39.29 -31.78 22.31
CA SER A 3 -37.84 -32.10 22.32
C SER A 3 -37.58 -33.54 21.80
N ASN A 4 -36.35 -33.85 21.40
CA ASN A 4 -35.67 -35.18 21.38
C ASN A 4 -36.15 -36.37 20.48
N ASN A 5 -35.17 -36.85 19.70
CA ASN A 5 -34.68 -38.25 19.53
C ASN A 5 -35.52 -39.35 18.84
N GLY A 6 -34.87 -40.13 17.94
CA GLY A 6 -35.32 -41.48 17.55
C GLY A 6 -34.77 -42.06 16.23
N GLU A 7 -33.53 -42.55 16.20
CA GLU A 7 -33.08 -43.56 15.21
C GLU A 7 -33.47 -44.99 15.72
N PRO A 8 -33.66 -46.04 14.87
CA PRO A 8 -32.57 -46.61 14.04
C PRO A 8 -32.98 -47.28 12.68
N ALA A 9 -32.00 -47.81 11.94
CA ALA A 9 -32.18 -48.60 10.70
C ALA A 9 -32.03 -50.13 10.90
N PRO A 10 -32.46 -50.97 9.93
CA PRO A 10 -31.49 -51.89 9.30
C PRO A 10 -31.67 -52.19 7.78
N ARG A 11 -30.68 -52.92 7.24
CA ARG A 11 -30.43 -53.44 5.85
C ARG A 11 -31.36 -54.63 5.46
N PRO A 12 -31.45 -55.18 4.20
CA PRO A 12 -30.38 -55.35 3.18
C PRO A 12 -30.73 -55.32 1.65
N GLY A 13 -29.72 -55.53 0.78
CA GLY A 13 -29.83 -55.87 -0.68
C GLY A 13 -29.49 -57.35 -0.96
N PRO A 14 -28.79 -57.77 -2.05
CA PRO A 14 -28.42 -57.16 -3.37
C PRO A 14 -28.67 -58.11 -4.60
N ARG A 15 -28.25 -57.78 -5.86
CA ARG A 15 -27.83 -58.73 -6.96
C ARG A 15 -27.45 -58.09 -8.34
N SER A 16 -26.68 -58.84 -9.16
CA SER A 16 -26.26 -58.64 -10.59
C SER A 16 -25.57 -59.96 -11.08
N PRO A 17 -24.94 -60.13 -12.29
CA PRO A 17 -24.98 -59.51 -13.65
C PRO A 17 -25.58 -60.54 -14.67
N PRO A 18 -25.03 -61.03 -15.84
CA PRO A 18 -24.15 -60.57 -16.97
C PRO A 18 -24.88 -60.75 -18.36
N PRO A 19 -24.40 -61.32 -19.53
CA PRO A 19 -23.08 -61.50 -20.19
C PRO A 19 -22.95 -61.28 -21.77
N SER A 20 -21.70 -61.12 -22.26
CA SER A 20 -21.04 -61.60 -23.53
C SER A 20 -21.66 -61.63 -24.98
N HIS A 21 -20.95 -61.07 -26.00
CA HIS A 21 -20.24 -61.79 -27.12
C HIS A 21 -19.50 -60.84 -28.15
N ALA A 22 -18.89 -61.36 -29.25
CA ALA A 22 -17.91 -60.71 -30.19
C ALA A 22 -18.27 -60.90 -31.71
N GLU A 23 -17.47 -60.73 -32.81
CA GLU A 23 -16.01 -60.71 -33.17
C GLU A 23 -15.79 -60.17 -34.64
N ARG A 24 -14.56 -59.76 -35.07
CA ARG A 24 -13.94 -59.58 -36.45
C ARG A 24 -14.71 -58.85 -37.61
N TRP A 25 -14.12 -58.27 -38.70
CA TRP A 25 -12.78 -58.16 -39.38
C TRP A 25 -12.84 -56.98 -40.44
N SER A 26 -11.92 -56.60 -41.37
CA SER A 26 -10.49 -56.87 -41.74
C SER A 26 -9.93 -55.88 -42.83
N SER A 27 -8.61 -55.61 -42.83
CA SER A 27 -7.66 -55.32 -43.97
C SER A 27 -7.84 -54.17 -45.01
N GLY A 28 -6.79 -53.36 -45.23
CA GLY A 28 -6.57 -52.54 -46.46
C GLY A 28 -5.37 -51.55 -46.47
N ARG A 29 -4.52 -51.57 -47.52
CA ARG A 29 -3.41 -50.63 -47.91
C ARG A 29 -3.22 -50.77 -49.45
N PRO A 30 -2.67 -49.81 -50.26
CA PRO A 30 -1.32 -49.19 -50.15
C PRO A 30 -1.24 -47.66 -50.52
N PRO A 31 -0.33 -47.12 -51.39
CA PRO A 31 0.95 -46.44 -51.05
C PRO A 31 1.05 -44.93 -51.50
N PRO A 32 2.21 -44.21 -51.33
CA PRO A 32 2.32 -42.74 -51.48
C PRO A 32 2.92 -42.24 -52.80
N PRO A 33 3.10 -40.90 -52.97
CA PRO A 33 4.43 -40.37 -53.34
C PRO A 33 4.84 -39.06 -52.62
N GLN A 34 5.99 -38.48 -53.02
CA GLN A 34 6.72 -37.36 -52.38
C GLN A 34 6.61 -36.00 -53.15
N PRO A 35 7.15 -34.86 -52.63
CA PRO A 35 6.90 -33.51 -53.17
C PRO A 35 7.78 -33.16 -54.39
N PRO A 36 7.70 -31.94 -54.98
CA PRO A 36 8.79 -30.97 -54.70
C PRO A 36 8.52 -29.44 -54.92
N PHE A 37 9.58 -28.67 -54.57
CA PHE A 37 10.07 -27.41 -55.17
C PHE A 37 9.54 -26.00 -54.84
N SER A 38 10.48 -25.07 -54.97
CA SER A 38 10.49 -23.65 -54.60
C SER A 38 10.88 -22.77 -55.79
N VAL A 39 10.45 -21.50 -55.83
CA VAL A 39 11.00 -20.48 -56.74
C VAL A 39 11.23 -19.15 -56.02
N GLN A 40 12.40 -18.53 -56.27
CA GLN A 40 12.74 -17.15 -55.86
C GLN A 40 12.66 -16.17 -57.03
N LYS A 41 12.36 -14.88 -56.75
CA LYS A 41 13.01 -13.65 -57.30
C LYS A 41 12.37 -12.41 -56.64
N ARG A 42 13.14 -11.40 -56.18
CA ARG A 42 13.67 -10.22 -56.92
C ARG A 42 12.58 -9.51 -57.75
N GLY A 43 12.25 -8.21 -57.58
CA GLY A 43 12.69 -7.19 -56.62
C GLY A 43 13.17 -5.89 -57.29
N SER A 44 12.69 -4.72 -56.84
CA SER A 44 13.11 -3.39 -57.34
C SER A 44 12.84 -2.25 -56.32
N ARG A 45 13.54 -1.12 -56.44
CA ARG A 45 13.40 0.11 -55.62
C ARG A 45 13.29 1.35 -56.51
N LYS A 46 12.40 2.28 -56.13
CA LYS A 46 12.41 3.77 -56.19
C LYS A 46 11.03 4.23 -55.66
N GLY A 47 10.86 5.32 -54.91
CA GLY A 47 11.09 6.73 -55.29
C GLY A 47 9.84 7.24 -56.03
N THR A 48 9.14 8.32 -55.64
CA THR A 48 9.51 9.44 -54.73
C THR A 48 8.26 10.25 -54.30
N LEU A 49 8.41 11.12 -53.28
CA LEU A 49 7.54 12.28 -52.92
C LEU A 49 6.12 12.02 -52.38
N ALA A 50 5.60 12.99 -51.61
CA ALA A 50 4.29 12.95 -50.96
C ALA A 50 3.64 14.36 -50.85
N PRO A 51 2.33 14.50 -51.11
CA PRO A 51 1.49 15.64 -50.71
C PRO A 51 0.62 15.30 -49.45
N PRO A 52 -0.08 16.27 -48.83
CA PRO A 52 -0.54 16.15 -47.43
C PRO A 52 -1.79 15.30 -47.19
N CYS A 53 -1.97 14.87 -45.94
CA CYS A 53 -3.06 14.01 -45.48
C CYS A 53 -4.46 14.65 -45.63
N ARG A 54 -5.39 13.85 -46.16
CA ARG A 54 -6.80 13.84 -45.73
C ARG A 54 -7.04 12.57 -44.90
N SER A 55 -7.97 12.62 -43.96
CA SER A 55 -8.39 11.45 -43.18
C SER A 55 -9.09 10.41 -44.08
N PRO A 56 -8.69 9.12 -44.04
CA PRO A 56 -9.39 8.05 -44.73
C PRO A 56 -10.60 7.58 -43.92
N SER A 57 -11.64 7.09 -44.62
CA SER A 57 -12.85 6.53 -44.00
C SER A 57 -12.71 5.02 -43.73
N LEU A 58 -13.68 4.44 -43.02
CA LEU A 58 -13.60 3.09 -42.43
C LEU A 58 -13.22 1.91 -43.36
N PRO A 59 -13.49 1.87 -44.70
CA PRO A 59 -13.20 0.69 -45.51
C PRO A 59 -11.73 0.22 -45.51
N ASP A 60 -10.75 1.13 -45.41
CA ASP A 60 -9.33 0.79 -45.54
C ASP A 60 -8.71 0.12 -44.29
N ILE A 61 -9.37 0.20 -43.13
CA ILE A 61 -8.85 -0.35 -41.87
C ILE A 61 -8.84 -1.89 -41.91
N LYS A 62 -9.79 -2.53 -42.61
CA LYS A 62 -9.98 -4.00 -42.62
C LYS A 62 -8.89 -4.81 -43.38
N LYS A 63 -7.74 -4.23 -43.73
CA LYS A 63 -6.63 -4.92 -44.42
C LYS A 63 -5.26 -4.92 -43.71
N LYS A 64 -5.16 -4.40 -42.47
CA LYS A 64 -3.90 -4.45 -41.67
C LYS A 64 -4.04 -5.08 -40.27
N GLY A 65 -5.02 -5.96 -40.06
CA GLY A 65 -5.18 -6.76 -38.84
C GLY A 65 -4.63 -8.18 -38.94
N ARG A 66 -3.30 -8.36 -39.01
CA ARG A 66 -2.66 -9.68 -38.82
C ARG A 66 -1.90 -9.69 -37.50
N MET A 67 -2.49 -10.30 -36.47
CA MET A 67 -1.81 -10.59 -35.21
C MET A 67 -0.49 -11.32 -35.50
N LYS A 68 0.62 -10.81 -34.97
CA LYS A 68 1.86 -11.57 -34.93
C LYS A 68 1.71 -12.62 -33.84
N LYS A 69 1.86 -13.89 -34.21
CA LYS A 69 1.99 -14.98 -33.24
C LYS A 69 3.13 -14.65 -32.28
N LEU A 70 2.90 -14.82 -30.98
CA LEU A 70 4.00 -14.87 -30.00
C LEU A 70 4.98 -15.98 -30.41
N SER A 71 6.26 -15.80 -30.10
CA SER A 71 7.24 -16.87 -30.28
C SER A 71 7.03 -17.93 -29.21
N LYS A 72 7.36 -19.19 -29.51
CA LYS A 72 7.39 -20.24 -28.47
C LYS A 72 8.34 -19.92 -27.31
N GLY A 73 9.36 -19.09 -27.56
CA GLY A 73 10.22 -18.54 -26.50
C GLY A 73 9.44 -17.66 -25.53
N ALA A 74 8.65 -16.70 -26.02
CA ALA A 74 7.83 -15.85 -25.17
C ALA A 74 6.71 -16.62 -24.43
N GLU A 75 6.13 -17.66 -25.04
CA GLU A 75 5.24 -18.60 -24.33
C GLU A 75 5.99 -19.33 -23.20
N GLN A 76 7.23 -19.77 -23.44
CA GLN A 76 8.05 -20.47 -22.44
C GLN A 76 8.57 -19.53 -21.33
N GLU A 77 8.87 -18.27 -21.64
CA GLU A 77 9.22 -17.24 -20.66
C GLU A 77 8.02 -16.85 -19.78
N LEU A 78 6.80 -16.73 -20.35
CA LEU A 78 5.58 -16.56 -19.56
C LEU A 78 5.35 -17.77 -18.64
N VAL A 79 5.49 -19.00 -19.16
CA VAL A 79 5.29 -20.22 -18.37
C VAL A 79 6.38 -20.37 -17.30
N ALA A 80 7.61 -19.94 -17.55
CA ALA A 80 8.68 -19.92 -16.54
C ALA A 80 8.42 -18.86 -15.45
N GLY A 81 8.06 -17.63 -15.84
CA GLY A 81 7.75 -16.54 -14.91
C GLY A 81 6.50 -16.78 -14.06
N VAL A 82 5.59 -17.68 -14.48
CA VAL A 82 4.46 -18.15 -13.66
C VAL A 82 4.81 -19.43 -12.87
N ARG A 83 5.71 -20.30 -13.36
CA ARG A 83 6.22 -21.45 -12.59
C ARG A 83 7.19 -21.07 -11.46
N GLY A 84 7.77 -19.87 -11.51
CA GLY A 84 8.45 -19.28 -10.34
C GLY A 84 7.52 -19.00 -9.15
N LEU A 85 6.20 -19.20 -9.31
CA LEU A 85 5.20 -19.14 -8.24
C LEU A 85 4.82 -20.54 -7.73
N GLU A 86 5.75 -21.51 -7.73
CA GLU A 86 5.63 -22.70 -6.89
C GLU A 86 5.73 -22.28 -5.42
N LEU A 87 4.57 -21.89 -4.86
CA LEU A 87 4.34 -21.81 -3.42
C LEU A 87 4.71 -23.17 -2.81
N GLY A 88 5.86 -23.22 -2.15
CA GLY A 88 6.42 -24.43 -1.59
C GLY A 88 5.46 -25.14 -0.63
N SER A 89 5.55 -26.47 -0.57
CA SER A 89 4.67 -27.32 0.24
C SER A 89 4.61 -26.86 1.70
N GLU A 90 3.43 -26.43 2.13
CA GLU A 90 2.99 -26.09 3.49
C GLU A 90 4.10 -25.93 4.54
N ALA A 91 4.88 -24.86 4.44
CA ALA A 91 5.31 -24.17 5.65
C ALA A 91 4.02 -23.66 6.33
N ALA A 92 3.70 -24.17 7.52
CA ALA A 92 2.49 -23.78 8.23
C ALA A 92 2.51 -22.27 8.48
N VAL A 93 1.51 -21.55 7.95
CA VAL A 93 1.37 -20.11 8.15
C VAL A 93 1.20 -19.85 9.65
N PRO A 94 2.02 -19.01 10.30
CA PRO A 94 1.86 -18.72 11.72
C PRO A 94 0.45 -18.25 12.07
N THR A 95 -0.12 -18.86 13.09
CA THR A 95 -1.48 -18.59 13.60
C THR A 95 -1.45 -18.28 15.09
N GLY A 96 -2.35 -17.41 15.52
CA GLY A 96 -2.43 -16.99 16.92
C GLY A 96 -1.51 -15.83 17.27
N THR A 97 -1.79 -15.24 18.43
CA THR A 97 -1.21 -14.00 18.93
C THR A 97 -0.52 -14.27 20.25
N GLY A 98 0.74 -13.90 20.39
CA GLY A 98 1.44 -13.94 21.67
C GLY A 98 0.95 -12.81 22.59
N LEU A 99 0.32 -13.15 23.71
CA LEU A 99 0.01 -12.20 24.78
C LEU A 99 1.04 -12.39 25.90
N ALA A 100 1.86 -11.38 26.14
CA ALA A 100 2.95 -11.42 27.11
C ALA A 100 2.69 -10.40 28.23
N CYS A 101 2.53 -10.89 29.46
CA CYS A 101 2.22 -10.10 30.65
C CYS A 101 2.79 -10.83 31.87
N GLU A 102 3.35 -10.09 32.82
CA GLU A 102 3.98 -10.64 34.03
C GLU A 102 3.43 -9.91 35.27
N GLU A 103 3.03 -10.65 36.30
CA GLU A 103 2.38 -10.08 37.49
C GLU A 103 3.36 -9.28 38.35
N GLN A 104 4.67 -9.58 38.27
CA GLN A 104 5.72 -8.83 38.97
C GLN A 104 5.81 -7.36 38.51
N LEU A 105 5.28 -7.03 37.33
CA LEU A 105 5.16 -5.65 36.84
C LEU A 105 4.12 -4.82 37.61
N LYS A 106 3.27 -5.46 38.43
CA LYS A 106 2.25 -4.83 39.29
C LYS A 106 2.77 -4.39 40.67
N CYS A 107 4.03 -4.69 41.02
CA CYS A 107 4.54 -4.62 42.40
C CYS A 107 4.69 -3.19 42.98
N HIS A 108 3.56 -2.61 43.39
CA HIS A 108 3.48 -1.50 44.36
C HIS A 108 2.99 -1.93 45.75
N GLU A 109 2.51 -3.16 45.94
CA GLU A 109 2.21 -3.75 47.26
C GLU A 109 2.76 -5.19 47.37
N GLY A 110 3.42 -5.48 48.50
CA GLY A 110 3.47 -6.81 49.13
C GLY A 110 4.01 -8.04 48.37
N THR A 111 5.34 -8.16 48.24
CA THR A 111 6.14 -9.43 48.19
C THR A 111 5.87 -10.49 47.09
N TRP A 112 6.96 -11.02 46.49
CA TRP A 112 7.37 -12.46 46.42
C TRP A 112 8.35 -12.73 45.24
N GLU A 113 8.68 -13.99 44.97
CA GLU A 113 9.97 -14.46 44.44
C GLU A 113 10.25 -14.23 42.93
N CYS A 114 11.52 -14.00 42.56
CA CYS A 114 11.97 -13.81 41.17
C CYS A 114 12.23 -15.13 40.41
N MET A 115 11.96 -15.13 39.09
CA MET A 115 12.66 -15.99 38.14
C MET A 115 13.87 -15.27 37.55
N SER A 116 15.03 -15.94 37.49
CA SER A 116 16.29 -15.34 37.04
C SER A 116 16.44 -15.38 35.50
N ILE A 117 16.22 -14.25 34.83
CA ILE A 117 16.62 -14.09 33.42
C ILE A 117 18.14 -13.86 33.35
N LEU A 118 18.83 -14.77 32.67
CA LEU A 118 20.29 -14.73 32.49
C LEU A 118 20.74 -13.49 31.68
N PRO A 119 21.91 -12.91 31.97
CA PRO A 119 22.48 -11.86 31.14
C PRO A 119 22.91 -12.40 29.77
N LEU A 120 22.57 -11.68 28.70
CA LEU A 120 23.06 -11.97 27.35
C LEU A 120 24.59 -11.74 27.28
N PRO A 121 25.33 -12.56 26.51
CA PRO A 121 26.77 -12.35 26.30
C PRO A 121 27.03 -11.10 25.45
N PRO A 122 28.16 -10.39 25.64
CA PRO A 122 28.45 -9.16 24.93
C PRO A 122 28.70 -9.40 23.42
N THR A 123 27.93 -8.72 22.58
CA THR A 123 28.13 -8.70 21.12
C THR A 123 29.28 -7.74 20.74
N ARG A 124 29.78 -7.85 19.50
CA ARG A 124 31.01 -7.15 19.04
C ARG A 124 30.76 -5.76 18.45
N THR A 125 29.52 -5.28 18.49
CA THR A 125 29.05 -4.01 17.96
C THR A 125 28.56 -3.10 19.08
N PRO A 126 28.75 -1.77 19.01
CA PRO A 126 28.23 -0.85 20.02
C PRO A 126 26.71 -0.71 19.87
N LEU A 127 25.96 -1.63 20.49
CA LEU A 127 24.52 -1.57 20.63
C LEU A 127 24.05 -0.17 21.12
N PRO A 128 22.83 0.26 20.76
CA PRO A 128 22.09 1.30 21.46
C PRO A 128 21.53 0.86 22.81
N SER A 129 22.00 -0.28 23.34
CA SER A 129 21.89 -0.59 24.75
C SER A 129 22.31 0.62 25.59
N PRO A 130 21.68 0.86 26.75
CA PRO A 130 22.09 1.95 27.61
C PRO A 130 23.57 1.81 27.98
N SER A 131 24.29 2.91 28.21
CA SER A 131 25.74 2.85 28.43
C SER A 131 26.09 2.00 29.64
N GLN A 132 27.26 1.35 29.66
CA GLN A 132 27.66 0.50 30.80
C GLN A 132 27.73 1.26 32.13
N GLU A 133 27.88 2.58 32.10
CA GLU A 133 27.87 3.43 33.29
C GLU A 133 26.43 3.70 33.74
N PHE A 134 25.54 4.06 32.81
CA PHE A 134 24.11 4.22 33.09
C PHE A 134 23.45 2.90 33.55
N LEU A 135 23.77 1.76 32.93
CA LEU A 135 23.27 0.44 33.36
C LEU A 135 23.66 0.12 34.80
N LYS A 136 24.89 0.43 35.23
CA LYS A 136 25.35 0.21 36.61
C LYS A 136 24.68 1.18 37.59
N LEU A 137 24.46 2.43 37.18
CA LEU A 137 23.73 3.42 37.97
C LEU A 137 22.26 3.01 38.15
N MET A 138 21.60 2.51 37.10
CA MET A 138 20.24 2.00 37.20
C MET A 138 20.19 0.70 38.02
N GLU A 139 21.18 -0.18 37.90
CA GLU A 139 21.27 -1.42 38.70
C GLU A 139 21.44 -1.12 40.20
N SER A 140 22.18 -0.07 40.57
CA SER A 140 22.38 0.30 41.98
C SER A 140 21.15 0.89 42.66
N THR A 141 20.13 1.33 41.90
CA THR A 141 18.84 1.80 42.47
C THR A 141 18.14 0.75 43.34
N GLN A 142 18.39 -0.53 43.10
CA GLN A 142 17.86 -1.64 43.91
C GLN A 142 18.33 -1.63 45.37
N GLN A 143 19.35 -0.83 45.72
CA GLN A 143 19.96 -0.77 47.05
C GLN A 143 19.95 0.65 47.66
N MET A 144 19.34 1.63 46.99
CA MET A 144 19.25 3.02 47.42
C MET A 144 18.10 3.26 48.41
N SER A 145 18.24 4.25 49.30
CA SER A 145 17.14 4.74 50.14
C SER A 145 16.09 5.52 49.35
N GLU A 146 14.93 5.81 49.96
CA GLU A 146 13.89 6.64 49.32
C GLU A 146 14.42 8.06 48.99
N GLU A 147 15.24 8.63 49.87
CA GLU A 147 15.89 9.93 49.67
C GLU A 147 16.93 9.89 48.54
N GLU A 148 17.71 8.82 48.43
CA GLU A 148 18.69 8.63 47.35
C GLU A 148 18.01 8.40 45.99
N LEU A 149 16.97 7.56 45.95
CA LEU A 149 16.15 7.31 44.76
C LEU A 149 15.46 8.59 44.28
N ARG A 150 14.94 9.39 45.21
CA ARG A 150 14.34 10.69 44.90
C ARG A 150 15.37 11.69 44.39
N ALA A 151 16.51 11.83 45.07
CA ALA A 151 17.58 12.74 44.65
C ALA A 151 18.15 12.37 43.27
N LEU A 152 18.16 11.08 42.91
CA LEU A 152 18.50 10.62 41.56
C LEU A 152 17.38 10.90 40.55
N ALA A 153 16.11 10.62 40.90
CA ALA A 153 14.95 10.90 40.04
C ALA A 153 14.81 12.39 39.71
N ASP A 154 15.07 13.28 40.68
CA ASP A 154 15.06 14.74 40.53
C ASP A 154 16.13 15.26 39.52
N THR A 155 17.03 14.41 38.99
CA THR A 155 17.97 14.75 37.89
C THR A 155 17.42 14.47 36.48
N TYR A 156 16.30 13.74 36.40
CA TYR A 156 15.65 13.31 35.16
C TYR A 156 14.34 14.08 34.92
N ASP A 157 13.90 14.17 33.67
CA ASP A 157 12.62 14.84 33.38
C ASP A 157 11.46 13.86 33.59
N SER A 158 10.48 14.26 34.41
CA SER A 158 9.20 13.55 34.58
C SER A 158 9.35 12.05 34.90
N VAL A 159 10.28 11.72 35.80
CA VAL A 159 10.64 10.36 36.21
C VAL A 159 10.45 10.19 37.72
N PHE A 160 10.12 8.97 38.15
CA PHE A 160 10.21 8.53 39.55
C PHE A 160 10.97 7.21 39.63
N LEU A 161 11.49 6.89 40.81
CA LEU A 161 12.27 5.68 41.08
C LEU A 161 11.77 4.97 42.34
N HIS A 162 11.93 3.64 42.32
CA HIS A 162 11.59 2.69 43.39
C HIS A 162 12.62 1.55 43.33
N PRO A 163 12.94 0.83 44.43
CA PRO A 163 13.97 -0.22 44.39
C PRO A 163 13.71 -1.30 43.31
N ASN A 164 12.44 -1.60 43.02
CA ASN A 164 12.07 -2.56 41.98
C ASN A 164 12.10 -1.99 40.55
N SER A 165 12.28 -0.68 40.33
CA SER A 165 12.16 -0.05 38.99
C SER A 165 13.10 -0.68 37.95
N TYR A 166 14.35 -0.99 38.35
CA TYR A 166 15.31 -1.66 37.49
C TYR A 166 14.91 -3.10 37.13
N ALA A 167 14.38 -3.86 38.10
CA ALA A 167 13.88 -5.21 37.88
C ALA A 167 12.68 -5.22 36.91
N CYS A 168 11.70 -4.33 37.14
CA CYS A 168 10.55 -4.18 36.25
C CYS A 168 10.95 -3.71 34.84
N ALA A 169 11.90 -2.77 34.71
CA ALA A 169 12.39 -2.31 33.41
C ALA A 169 13.14 -3.41 32.64
N ARG A 170 13.90 -4.26 33.34
CA ARG A 170 14.52 -5.46 32.76
C ARG A 170 13.49 -6.50 32.33
N LEU A 171 12.47 -6.75 33.15
CA LEU A 171 11.38 -7.66 32.82
C LEU A 171 10.61 -7.16 31.59
N ALA A 172 10.13 -5.91 31.59
CA ALA A 172 9.48 -5.26 30.45
C ALA A 172 10.29 -5.39 29.15
N THR A 173 11.60 -5.14 29.21
CA THR A 173 12.49 -5.32 28.06
C THR A 173 12.57 -6.80 27.62
N GLY A 174 12.73 -7.73 28.58
CA GLY A 174 12.77 -9.18 28.31
C GLY A 174 11.48 -9.73 27.70
N THR A 175 10.32 -9.25 28.15
CA THR A 175 8.98 -9.62 27.64
C THR A 175 8.84 -9.32 26.15
N VAL A 176 9.28 -8.15 25.70
CA VAL A 176 9.23 -7.77 24.27
C VAL A 176 10.26 -8.54 23.46
N LEU A 177 11.47 -8.77 23.99
CA LEU A 177 12.51 -9.57 23.34
C LEU A 177 12.08 -11.02 23.12
N GLN A 178 11.40 -11.63 24.09
CA GLN A 178 10.80 -12.96 23.96
C GLN A 178 9.71 -12.97 22.87
N LEU A 179 8.88 -11.93 22.82
CA LEU A 179 7.82 -11.85 21.82
C LEU A 179 8.36 -11.64 20.39
N VAL A 180 9.47 -10.88 20.24
CA VAL A 180 10.25 -10.82 18.98
C VAL A 180 10.78 -12.19 18.61
N ASP A 181 11.35 -12.94 19.56
CA ASP A 181 11.84 -14.30 19.30
C ASP A 181 10.74 -15.21 18.75
N MET A 182 9.56 -15.22 19.40
CA MET A 182 8.42 -16.07 19.00
C MET A 182 7.84 -15.67 17.63
N VAL A 183 7.70 -14.37 17.34
CA VAL A 183 7.20 -13.87 16.04
C VAL A 183 8.20 -14.14 14.91
N MET A 184 9.51 -13.94 15.15
CA MET A 184 10.53 -14.18 14.13
C MET A 184 10.80 -15.67 13.89
N ALA A 185 10.61 -16.53 14.89
CA ALA A 185 10.63 -17.99 14.74
C ALA A 185 9.35 -18.56 14.09
N GLY A 186 8.27 -17.76 13.99
CA GLY A 186 6.98 -18.20 13.45
C GLY A 186 6.14 -19.03 14.42
N GLU A 187 6.46 -19.03 15.72
CA GLU A 187 5.69 -19.71 16.77
C GLU A 187 4.31 -19.04 16.98
N VAL A 188 4.26 -17.71 16.81
CA VAL A 188 3.03 -16.90 16.74
C VAL A 188 3.13 -15.95 15.55
N ARG A 189 2.00 -15.43 15.07
CA ARG A 189 1.98 -14.49 13.94
C ARG A 189 2.41 -13.08 14.36
N ASN A 190 1.87 -12.64 15.48
CA ASN A 190 1.89 -11.28 16.00
C ASN A 190 1.77 -11.32 17.53
N GLY A 191 1.77 -10.15 18.18
CA GLY A 191 1.61 -10.14 19.64
C GLY A 191 1.40 -8.78 20.29
N LEU A 192 1.08 -8.85 21.58
CA LEU A 192 0.93 -7.73 22.51
C LEU A 192 1.71 -7.99 23.79
N ALA A 193 2.62 -7.09 24.13
CA ALA A 193 3.33 -7.06 25.41
C ALA A 193 2.68 -6.02 26.34
N VAL A 194 2.08 -6.47 27.43
CA VAL A 194 1.46 -5.63 28.46
C VAL A 194 2.51 -5.37 29.54
N VAL A 195 3.29 -4.29 29.37
CA VAL A 195 4.51 -4.02 30.15
C VAL A 195 4.43 -2.71 30.96
N ARG A 196 5.35 -2.57 31.92
CA ARG A 196 5.70 -1.31 32.60
C ARG A 196 7.03 -1.45 33.35
N PRO A 197 7.85 -0.40 33.50
CA PRO A 197 7.67 0.97 32.99
C PRO A 197 7.71 1.06 31.45
N PRO A 198 7.22 2.18 30.87
CA PRO A 198 7.34 2.47 29.44
C PRO A 198 8.81 2.63 28.98
N GLY A 199 9.04 2.76 27.67
CA GLY A 199 10.33 2.78 27.01
C GLY A 199 10.60 3.90 26.02
N HIS A 200 9.65 4.32 25.18
CA HIS A 200 9.92 5.19 24.02
C HIS A 200 10.61 6.54 24.32
N HIS A 201 10.44 7.11 25.51
CA HIS A 201 11.16 8.33 25.93
C HIS A 201 12.60 8.08 26.41
N ALA A 202 12.91 6.87 26.87
CA ALA A 202 14.22 6.57 27.46
C ALA A 202 15.34 6.69 26.42
N GLN A 203 16.45 7.30 26.84
CA GLN A 203 17.59 7.60 25.99
C GLN A 203 18.77 6.69 26.37
N ARG A 204 19.82 6.67 25.54
CA ARG A 204 21.00 5.80 25.75
C ARG A 204 21.67 5.97 27.13
N GLU A 205 21.59 7.16 27.72
CA GLU A 205 22.31 7.51 28.96
C GLU A 205 21.43 8.30 29.94
N ARG A 206 20.09 8.29 29.74
CA ARG A 206 19.15 9.14 30.49
C ARG A 206 17.77 8.50 30.61
N MET A 207 17.19 8.51 31.82
CA MET A 207 15.76 8.30 32.01
C MET A 207 14.99 9.56 31.60
N ASP A 208 13.77 9.39 31.09
CA ASP A 208 12.92 10.48 30.61
C ASP A 208 11.45 10.01 30.60
N GLY A 209 10.49 10.86 30.96
CA GLY A 209 9.04 10.56 30.83
C GLY A 209 8.61 9.18 31.36
N TYR A 210 8.82 8.90 32.65
CA TYR A 210 8.56 7.60 33.28
C TYR A 210 9.37 6.40 32.73
N CYS A 211 10.13 6.55 31.65
CA CYS A 211 10.84 5.46 30.97
C CYS A 211 12.25 5.26 31.53
N MET A 212 12.63 4.00 31.78
CA MET A 212 13.99 3.64 32.19
C MET A 212 14.84 3.09 31.04
N PHE A 213 14.30 2.17 30.25
CA PHE A 213 14.99 1.55 29.11
C PHE A 213 14.06 1.51 27.90
N ASN A 214 14.59 1.89 26.73
CA ASN A 214 13.82 1.89 25.48
C ASN A 214 13.68 0.47 24.94
N HIS A 215 12.68 -0.25 25.44
CA HIS A 215 12.50 -1.66 25.17
C HIS A 215 12.23 -1.96 23.69
N LEU A 216 11.56 -1.05 22.95
CA LEU A 216 11.37 -1.18 21.50
C LEU A 216 12.67 -0.97 20.71
N ALA A 217 13.49 0.03 21.07
CA ALA A 217 14.76 0.26 20.40
C ALA A 217 15.76 -0.91 20.64
N VAL A 218 15.76 -1.48 21.85
CA VAL A 218 16.51 -2.71 22.15
C VAL A 218 15.97 -3.91 21.36
N SER A 219 14.64 -4.03 21.25
CA SER A 219 13.98 -5.13 20.52
C SER A 219 14.20 -5.07 19.01
N ALA A 220 14.18 -3.88 18.40
CA ALA A 220 14.53 -3.68 17.00
C ALA A 220 15.97 -4.16 16.72
N ARG A 221 16.92 -3.82 17.60
CA ARG A 221 18.33 -4.22 17.47
C ARG A 221 18.55 -5.70 17.73
N HIS A 222 17.81 -6.31 18.65
CA HIS A 222 17.79 -7.76 18.84
C HIS A 222 17.26 -8.50 17.61
N ALA A 223 16.21 -7.98 16.95
CA ALA A 223 15.75 -8.51 15.66
C ALA A 223 16.81 -8.42 14.57
N GLN A 224 17.58 -7.33 14.51
CA GLN A 224 18.70 -7.17 13.57
C GLN A 224 19.87 -8.13 13.90
N GLU A 225 20.38 -8.14 15.15
CA GLU A 225 21.55 -8.95 15.52
C GLU A 225 21.25 -10.45 15.56
N LYS A 226 20.13 -10.89 16.15
CA LYS A 226 19.80 -12.32 16.33
C LYS A 226 19.06 -12.93 15.14
N HIS A 227 18.09 -12.21 14.56
CA HIS A 227 17.20 -12.73 13.50
C HIS A 227 17.53 -12.20 12.10
N GLN A 228 18.60 -11.42 11.95
CA GLN A 228 19.08 -10.88 10.68
C GLN A 228 18.01 -10.06 9.92
N VAL A 229 17.14 -9.37 10.66
CA VAL A 229 16.23 -8.37 10.09
C VAL A 229 17.05 -7.19 9.54
N GLU A 230 16.71 -6.71 8.36
CA GLU A 230 17.39 -5.57 7.72
C GLU A 230 16.65 -4.25 7.97
N ARG A 231 15.31 -4.31 8.00
CA ARG A 231 14.41 -3.15 8.02
C ARG A 231 13.31 -3.36 9.05
N VAL A 232 13.37 -2.57 10.12
CA VAL A 232 12.33 -2.52 11.17
C VAL A 232 11.52 -1.25 11.00
N LEU A 233 10.20 -1.35 11.04
CA LEU A 233 9.32 -0.18 11.22
C LEU A 233 8.96 -0.08 12.71
N ILE A 234 9.14 1.10 13.31
CA ILE A 234 8.61 1.45 14.62
C ILE A 234 7.53 2.52 14.43
N VAL A 235 6.30 2.19 14.81
CA VAL A 235 5.15 3.11 14.81
C VAL A 235 4.88 3.54 16.24
N ASP A 236 4.87 4.84 16.50
CA ASP A 236 4.56 5.43 17.80
C ASP A 236 3.23 6.18 17.69
N TRP A 237 2.21 5.68 18.39
CA TRP A 237 0.87 6.29 18.45
C TRP A 237 0.50 6.78 19.87
N ASP A 238 1.46 6.74 20.80
CA ASP A 238 1.37 7.39 22.10
C ASP A 238 1.16 8.90 21.90
N VAL A 239 0.41 9.54 22.78
CA VAL A 239 0.13 10.97 22.61
C VAL A 239 1.36 11.86 22.88
N HIS A 240 2.46 11.30 23.40
CA HIS A 240 3.73 11.95 23.62
C HIS A 240 4.77 11.52 22.57
N HIS A 241 5.66 12.43 22.17
CA HIS A 241 6.73 12.09 21.23
C HIS A 241 7.80 11.19 21.88
N GLY A 242 8.03 9.99 21.33
CA GLY A 242 9.14 9.09 21.68
C GLY A 242 10.54 9.60 21.28
N GLN A 243 10.95 10.74 21.85
CA GLN A 243 12.25 11.39 21.60
C GLN A 243 13.45 10.47 21.86
N GLY A 244 13.33 9.52 22.80
CA GLY A 244 14.34 8.49 23.04
C GLY A 244 14.51 7.58 21.83
N THR A 245 13.41 7.05 21.29
CA THR A 245 13.39 6.22 20.08
C THR A 245 13.94 6.99 18.88
N GLN A 246 13.49 8.23 18.66
CA GLN A 246 14.01 9.09 17.59
C GLN A 246 15.54 9.24 17.70
N ARG A 247 16.07 9.70 18.84
CA ARG A 247 17.51 9.94 19.03
C ARG A 247 18.38 8.69 18.86
N ILE A 248 17.82 7.48 19.06
CA ILE A 248 18.52 6.22 18.85
C ILE A 248 18.63 5.83 17.36
N PHE A 249 17.64 6.20 16.54
CA PHE A 249 17.57 5.83 15.11
C PHE A 249 17.75 6.99 14.13
N ASP A 250 17.89 8.22 14.64
CA ASP A 250 18.07 9.48 13.89
C ASP A 250 19.14 9.40 12.78
N GLN A 251 20.16 8.56 12.97
CA GLN A 251 21.25 8.28 12.02
C GLN A 251 21.21 6.87 11.40
N ASP A 252 20.05 6.23 11.27
CA ASP A 252 19.97 4.84 10.79
C ASP A 252 18.80 4.57 9.83
N SER A 253 19.12 4.29 8.57
CA SER A 253 18.15 3.90 7.53
C SER A 253 17.68 2.44 7.62
N SER A 254 18.20 1.64 8.55
CA SER A 254 17.71 0.28 8.82
C SER A 254 16.48 0.25 9.75
N VAL A 255 16.12 1.39 10.34
CA VAL A 255 14.92 1.52 11.18
C VAL A 255 14.15 2.77 10.77
N LEU A 256 12.94 2.59 10.26
CA LEU A 256 12.00 3.67 10.02
C LEU A 256 11.21 3.92 11.31
N TYR A 257 11.32 5.12 11.87
CA TYR A 257 10.52 5.59 13.00
C TYR A 257 9.46 6.58 12.53
N PHE A 258 8.22 6.37 12.95
CA PHE A 258 7.08 7.24 12.69
C PHE A 258 6.36 7.54 14.00
N SER A 259 6.04 8.81 14.26
CA SER A 259 5.32 9.23 15.48
C SER A 259 4.18 10.21 15.17
N ILE A 260 2.99 9.92 15.69
CA ILE A 260 1.87 10.87 15.82
C ILE A 260 1.76 11.24 17.29
N HIS A 261 1.83 12.53 17.63
CA HIS A 261 1.82 12.96 19.04
C HIS A 261 1.24 14.37 19.20
N ARG A 262 0.77 14.73 20.40
CA ARG A 262 0.39 16.10 20.77
C ARG A 262 1.64 16.98 20.86
N TYR A 263 1.54 18.19 20.31
CA TYR A 263 2.66 19.13 20.21
C TYR A 263 2.26 20.57 20.55
N GLU A 264 1.12 21.04 20.03
CA GLU A 264 0.61 22.41 20.24
C GLU A 264 1.68 23.49 20.00
N HIS A 265 2.47 23.36 18.92
CA HIS A 265 3.64 24.18 18.64
C HIS A 265 4.68 24.20 19.78
N ALA A 266 5.14 23.01 20.20
CA ALA A 266 6.04 22.76 21.33
C ALA A 266 5.53 23.20 22.73
N ARG A 267 4.23 23.50 22.87
CA ARG A 267 3.62 23.82 24.17
C ARG A 267 3.32 22.58 25.01
N PHE A 268 3.11 21.42 24.37
CA PHE A 268 2.98 20.15 25.08
C PHE A 268 4.34 19.51 25.37
N TRP A 269 4.41 18.72 26.45
CA TRP A 269 5.63 18.01 26.86
C TRP A 269 5.98 16.93 25.81
N PRO A 270 7.27 16.71 25.44
CA PRO A 270 8.50 17.19 26.08
C PRO A 270 9.00 18.57 25.62
N HIS A 271 8.17 19.39 24.95
CA HIS A 271 8.51 20.77 24.52
C HIS A 271 9.69 20.89 23.54
N LEU A 272 10.05 19.81 22.83
CA LEU A 272 11.24 19.75 21.99
C LEU A 272 10.96 20.22 20.54
N PRO A 273 11.74 21.16 19.98
CA PRO A 273 11.64 21.52 18.56
C PRO A 273 11.96 20.38 17.58
N GLU A 274 12.62 19.31 18.05
CA GLU A 274 12.92 18.11 17.26
C GLU A 274 11.77 17.09 17.21
N SER A 275 10.66 17.33 17.92
CA SER A 275 9.39 16.61 17.72
C SER A 275 8.61 17.14 16.50
N ASP A 276 9.00 18.29 15.96
CA ASP A 276 8.33 18.89 14.81
C ASP A 276 8.51 18.05 13.52
N TRP A 277 7.59 18.20 12.57
CA TRP A 277 7.65 17.54 11.24
C TRP A 277 8.91 17.88 10.43
N ARG A 278 9.65 18.92 10.85
CA ARG A 278 10.92 19.36 10.27
C ARG A 278 12.07 18.40 10.59
N ALA A 279 11.97 17.59 11.64
CA ALA A 279 13.00 16.67 12.12
C ALA A 279 13.01 15.35 11.34
N ALA A 280 13.31 15.40 10.05
CA ALA A 280 13.30 14.25 9.15
C ALA A 280 14.56 13.33 9.25
N GLY A 281 15.17 13.19 10.42
CA GLY A 281 16.41 12.44 10.63
C GLY A 281 17.69 13.13 10.12
N ILE A 282 18.85 12.54 10.43
CA ILE A 282 20.18 13.11 10.17
C ILE A 282 21.17 12.10 9.57
N GLY A 283 22.20 12.61 8.87
CA GLY A 283 23.18 11.75 8.18
C GLY A 283 22.51 10.77 7.20
N ARG A 284 22.78 9.47 7.37
CA ARG A 284 22.16 8.38 6.59
C ARG A 284 20.70 8.08 6.98
N GLY A 285 20.23 8.53 8.16
CA GLY A 285 18.85 8.36 8.62
C GLY A 285 17.87 9.40 8.06
N ARG A 286 18.32 10.29 7.17
CA ARG A 286 17.45 11.30 6.52
C ARG A 286 16.32 10.63 5.73
N GLY A 287 15.08 10.98 6.09
CA GLY A 287 13.85 10.40 5.56
C GLY A 287 13.24 9.30 6.44
N TYR A 288 14.00 8.71 7.38
CA TYR A 288 13.63 7.54 8.19
C TYR A 288 13.11 7.89 9.60
N THR A 289 12.93 9.17 9.89
CA THR A 289 12.23 9.69 11.06
C THR A 289 11.09 10.56 10.55
N ILE A 290 9.84 10.25 10.90
CA ILE A 290 8.64 10.94 10.41
C ILE A 290 7.77 11.37 11.58
N ASN A 291 7.68 12.67 11.82
CA ASN A 291 6.86 13.24 12.89
C ASN A 291 5.59 13.90 12.34
N VAL A 292 4.45 13.58 12.95
CA VAL A 292 3.14 14.18 12.67
C VAL A 292 2.64 14.86 13.95
N PRO A 293 3.06 16.11 14.20
CA PRO A 293 2.75 16.83 15.44
C PRO A 293 1.33 17.40 15.41
N TRP A 294 0.44 16.94 16.29
CA TRP A 294 -0.89 17.52 16.50
C TRP A 294 -0.80 18.88 17.19
N ASN A 295 -1.25 19.91 16.49
CA ASN A 295 -1.20 21.30 16.96
C ASN A 295 -2.48 21.77 17.66
N GLN A 296 -3.46 20.87 17.84
CA GLN A 296 -4.68 21.05 18.62
C GLN A 296 -4.99 19.77 19.42
N VAL A 297 -5.77 19.90 20.49
CA VAL A 297 -6.35 18.79 21.26
C VAL A 297 -7.68 18.32 20.65
N GLY A 298 -8.19 17.16 21.08
CA GLY A 298 -9.47 16.63 20.62
C GLY A 298 -9.46 15.99 19.23
N MET A 299 -8.29 15.56 18.73
CA MET A 299 -8.16 14.77 17.50
C MET A 299 -8.91 13.43 17.62
N ARG A 300 -9.64 13.05 16.57
CA ARG A 300 -10.55 11.90 16.48
C ARG A 300 -10.00 10.83 15.52
N ASP A 301 -10.67 9.69 15.46
CA ASP A 301 -10.31 8.53 14.60
C ASP A 301 -9.92 8.92 13.15
N PRO A 302 -10.68 9.80 12.44
CA PRO A 302 -10.33 10.21 11.07
C PRO A 302 -9.00 10.96 10.96
N ASP A 303 -8.57 11.69 12.01
CA ASP A 303 -7.31 12.43 12.03
C ASP A 303 -6.11 11.45 12.03
N TYR A 304 -6.16 10.42 12.87
CA TYR A 304 -5.15 9.35 12.91
C TYR A 304 -5.18 8.47 11.65
N ILE A 305 -6.37 8.10 11.18
CA ILE A 305 -6.54 7.32 9.94
C ILE A 305 -6.00 8.10 8.73
N SER A 306 -6.21 9.41 8.65
CA SER A 306 -5.65 10.28 7.61
C SER A 306 -4.12 10.26 7.59
N ALA A 307 -3.47 10.39 8.76
CA ALA A 307 -2.02 10.28 8.88
C ALA A 307 -1.49 8.89 8.48
N PHE A 308 -2.24 7.82 8.79
CA PHE A 308 -1.89 6.46 8.39
C PHE A 308 -1.99 6.26 6.87
N LEU A 309 -3.11 6.65 6.26
CA LEU A 309 -3.41 6.42 4.85
C LEU A 309 -2.56 7.29 3.92
N HIS A 310 -2.37 8.57 4.22
CA HIS A 310 -1.68 9.49 3.31
C HIS A 310 -0.16 9.56 3.48
N LEU A 311 0.39 9.07 4.60
CA LEU A 311 1.81 9.17 4.92
C LEU A 311 2.44 7.84 5.36
N LEU A 312 1.96 7.22 6.45
CA LEU A 312 2.61 6.02 7.00
C LEU A 312 2.57 4.83 6.05
N LEU A 313 1.39 4.42 5.58
CA LEU A 313 1.26 3.22 4.75
C LEU A 313 1.99 3.35 3.41
N PRO A 314 1.84 4.45 2.62
CA PRO A 314 2.64 4.65 1.42
C PRO A 314 4.13 4.43 1.67
N VAL A 315 4.70 5.11 2.69
CA VAL A 315 6.12 5.00 3.05
C VAL A 315 6.48 3.58 3.51
N ALA A 316 5.67 2.95 4.35
CA ALA A 316 5.93 1.60 4.86
C ALA A 316 5.91 0.54 3.75
N PHE A 317 5.06 0.71 2.73
CA PHE A 317 5.03 -0.14 1.54
C PHE A 317 6.23 0.09 0.60
N GLU A 318 6.79 1.31 0.52
CA GLU A 318 8.07 1.57 -0.17
C GLU A 318 9.28 1.06 0.62
N PHE A 319 9.24 1.14 1.97
CA PHE A 319 10.30 0.68 2.87
C PHE A 319 10.37 -0.85 3.01
N GLN A 320 9.25 -1.56 2.86
CA GLN A 320 9.14 -3.02 2.98
C GLN A 320 9.81 -3.59 4.25
N PRO A 321 9.33 -3.24 5.47
CA PRO A 321 9.87 -3.74 6.73
C PRO A 321 9.67 -5.27 6.85
N GLN A 322 10.63 -5.97 7.45
CA GLN A 322 10.50 -7.39 7.78
C GLN A 322 9.91 -7.64 9.18
N LEU A 323 9.84 -6.60 10.03
CA LEU A 323 9.19 -6.60 11.35
C LEU A 323 8.57 -5.21 11.60
N VAL A 324 7.36 -5.18 12.16
CA VAL A 324 6.73 -3.95 12.67
C VAL A 324 6.61 -4.02 14.20
N LEU A 325 7.14 -2.99 14.86
CA LEU A 325 6.98 -2.74 16.29
C LEU A 325 6.07 -1.53 16.49
N VAL A 326 5.25 -1.53 17.53
CA VAL A 326 4.36 -0.42 17.88
C VAL A 326 4.58 0.00 19.33
N ALA A 327 4.92 1.27 19.54
CA ALA A 327 4.80 1.97 20.82
C ALA A 327 3.30 2.23 21.04
N ALA A 328 2.66 1.30 21.73
CA ALA A 328 1.22 1.23 21.87
C ALA A 328 0.77 2.01 23.10
N GLY A 329 0.97 3.33 23.05
CA GLY A 329 0.38 4.26 24.01
C GLY A 329 -1.13 4.37 23.81
N PHE A 330 -1.87 4.50 24.91
CA PHE A 330 -3.33 4.53 24.91
C PHE A 330 -3.90 5.80 25.57
N ASP A 331 -3.07 6.81 25.77
CA ASP A 331 -3.42 8.16 26.22
C ASP A 331 -3.87 9.08 25.07
N SER A 332 -3.70 8.66 23.82
CA SER A 332 -4.31 9.28 22.63
C SER A 332 -5.83 9.02 22.54
N MET A 333 -6.42 8.26 23.47
CA MET A 333 -7.87 8.02 23.55
C MET A 333 -8.66 9.11 24.27
N MET A 334 -9.96 9.14 23.95
CA MET A 334 -10.97 9.93 24.65
C MET A 334 -10.96 9.69 26.17
N GLY A 335 -11.02 10.80 26.92
CA GLY A 335 -11.06 10.81 28.37
C GLY A 335 -9.72 10.64 29.08
N ASP A 336 -8.59 10.56 28.36
CA ASP A 336 -7.27 10.54 28.98
C ASP A 336 -6.85 11.94 29.53
N PRO A 337 -6.36 12.04 30.78
CA PRO A 337 -6.00 13.30 31.41
C PRO A 337 -4.65 13.90 30.95
N LYS A 338 -3.90 13.24 30.06
CA LYS A 338 -2.66 13.73 29.45
C LYS A 338 -2.85 14.07 27.97
N GLY A 339 -3.50 13.18 27.22
CA GLY A 339 -3.68 13.40 25.80
C GLY A 339 -4.67 14.50 25.45
N GLU A 340 -5.79 14.60 26.20
CA GLU A 340 -6.93 15.48 25.86
C GLU A 340 -7.47 15.23 24.42
N MET A 341 -7.23 14.03 23.88
CA MET A 341 -7.66 13.62 22.54
C MET A 341 -9.06 13.01 22.56
N ALA A 342 -9.57 12.65 21.38
CA ALA A 342 -10.91 12.14 21.17
C ALA A 342 -10.94 10.90 20.26
N ALA A 343 -9.85 10.14 20.18
CA ALA A 343 -9.85 8.83 19.51
C ALA A 343 -10.65 7.81 20.34
N THR A 344 -11.45 7.00 19.67
CA THR A 344 -12.24 5.91 20.25
C THR A 344 -11.41 4.62 20.32
N PRO A 345 -11.83 3.60 21.10
CA PRO A 345 -11.21 2.27 21.05
C PRO A 345 -11.24 1.66 19.63
N ALA A 346 -12.28 1.96 18.83
CA ALA A 346 -12.41 1.51 17.45
C ALA A 346 -11.22 1.95 16.57
N CYS A 347 -10.75 3.19 16.73
CA CYS A 347 -9.58 3.71 16.01
C CYS A 347 -8.41 2.72 16.05
N PHE A 348 -8.06 2.22 17.24
CA PHE A 348 -6.89 1.36 17.45
C PHE A 348 -7.06 -0.04 16.82
N ALA A 349 -8.30 -0.53 16.62
CA ALA A 349 -8.53 -1.71 15.79
C ALA A 349 -8.21 -1.42 14.31
N HIS A 350 -8.64 -0.28 13.75
CA HIS A 350 -8.29 0.10 12.38
C HIS A 350 -6.78 0.35 12.22
N LEU A 351 -6.13 1.07 13.13
CA LEU A 351 -4.68 1.30 13.09
C LEU A 351 -3.90 -0.03 13.15
N THR A 352 -4.29 -0.95 14.05
CA THR A 352 -3.70 -2.30 14.14
C THR A 352 -3.89 -3.07 12.83
N HIS A 353 -5.12 -3.12 12.32
CA HIS A 353 -5.47 -3.83 11.08
C HIS A 353 -4.71 -3.29 9.87
N LEU A 354 -4.59 -1.97 9.72
CA LEU A 354 -3.80 -1.35 8.64
C LEU A 354 -2.32 -1.79 8.69
N LEU A 355 -1.72 -1.89 9.88
CA LEU A 355 -0.34 -2.38 10.04
C LEU A 355 -0.19 -3.89 9.82
N MET A 356 -1.24 -4.70 10.01
CA MET A 356 -1.20 -6.15 9.80
C MET A 356 -1.00 -6.57 8.34
N GLY A 357 -1.14 -5.65 7.37
CA GLY A 357 -0.71 -5.90 5.99
C GLY A 357 0.81 -5.93 5.82
N LEU A 358 1.55 -5.23 6.66
CA LEU A 358 3.01 -5.11 6.56
C LEU A 358 3.73 -6.35 7.12
N ALA A 359 4.99 -6.54 6.71
CA ALA A 359 5.89 -7.59 7.22
C ALA A 359 5.36 -9.04 7.15
N GLY A 360 4.30 -9.32 6.37
CA GLY A 360 3.60 -10.61 6.37
C GLY A 360 2.82 -10.89 7.66
N GLY A 361 2.30 -9.83 8.31
CA GLY A 361 1.57 -9.90 9.57
C GLY A 361 2.45 -9.93 10.83
N LYS A 362 3.78 -9.86 10.70
CA LYS A 362 4.73 -9.84 11.84
C LYS A 362 4.73 -8.46 12.52
N LEU A 363 3.76 -8.31 13.41
CA LEU A 363 3.43 -7.09 14.15
C LEU A 363 3.49 -7.33 15.66
N ILE A 364 4.17 -6.47 16.41
CA ILE A 364 4.23 -6.52 17.87
C ILE A 364 3.85 -5.15 18.45
N LEU A 365 2.83 -5.14 19.30
CA LEU A 365 2.48 -3.99 20.13
C LEU A 365 3.16 -4.14 21.49
N SER A 366 3.73 -3.04 22.02
CA SER A 366 4.21 -2.97 23.39
C SER A 366 3.57 -1.77 24.09
N LEU A 367 2.96 -1.99 25.26
CA LEU A 367 2.25 -0.96 26.00
C LEU A 367 3.20 0.16 26.47
N GLU A 368 2.85 1.40 26.15
CA GLU A 368 3.55 2.62 26.60
C GLU A 368 2.65 3.42 27.57
N GLY A 369 2.18 4.61 27.18
CA GLY A 369 1.27 5.46 27.96
C GLY A 369 -0.19 5.01 27.99
N GLY A 370 -1.03 5.82 28.65
CA GLY A 370 -2.44 5.51 28.92
C GLY A 370 -2.76 5.61 30.42
N TYR A 371 -3.47 6.66 30.81
CA TYR A 371 -3.64 7.07 32.20
C TYR A 371 -5.11 7.13 32.65
N ASN A 372 -6.07 7.17 31.72
CA ASN A 372 -7.43 6.75 32.00
C ASN A 372 -7.54 5.21 31.96
N LEU A 373 -7.67 4.59 33.14
CA LEU A 373 -7.70 3.13 33.30
C LEU A 373 -8.84 2.44 32.52
N ARG A 374 -9.99 3.12 32.31
CA ARG A 374 -11.09 2.56 31.52
C ARG A 374 -10.74 2.57 30.04
N SER A 375 -10.37 3.73 29.50
CA SER A 375 -9.99 3.88 28.09
C SER A 375 -8.84 2.94 27.74
N LEU A 376 -7.77 2.94 28.55
CA LEU A 376 -6.62 2.04 28.42
C LEU A 376 -7.03 0.57 28.25
N GLY A 377 -7.88 0.05 29.14
CA GLY A 377 -8.32 -1.35 29.09
C GLY A 377 -9.10 -1.69 27.82
N GLU A 378 -9.96 -0.77 27.36
CA GLU A 378 -10.80 -0.96 26.18
C GLU A 378 -10.03 -0.82 24.87
N GLY A 379 -9.16 0.19 24.73
CA GLY A 379 -8.27 0.33 23.57
C GLY A 379 -7.30 -0.84 23.44
N THR A 380 -6.68 -1.26 24.55
CA THR A 380 -5.82 -2.46 24.59
C THR A 380 -6.58 -3.72 24.14
N SER A 381 -7.81 -3.91 24.64
CA SER A 381 -8.66 -5.05 24.27
C SER A 381 -9.09 -5.02 22.80
N THR A 382 -9.33 -3.83 22.26
CA THR A 382 -9.80 -3.62 20.88
C THR A 382 -8.67 -3.84 19.88
N ALA A 383 -7.46 -3.34 20.16
CA ALA A 383 -6.26 -3.65 19.40
C ALA A 383 -5.90 -5.15 19.45
N LEU A 384 -5.99 -5.79 20.63
CA LEU A 384 -5.76 -7.24 20.79
C LEU A 384 -6.73 -8.08 19.94
N LYS A 385 -8.01 -7.68 19.84
CA LYS A 385 -8.99 -8.34 18.99
C LYS A 385 -8.62 -8.30 17.51
N SER A 386 -8.11 -7.16 17.01
CA SER A 386 -7.58 -7.08 15.65
C SER A 386 -6.39 -8.01 15.44
N LEU A 387 -5.44 -8.09 16.39
CA LEU A 387 -4.33 -9.04 16.30
C LEU A 387 -4.80 -10.50 16.20
N LEU A 388 -5.85 -10.87 16.96
CA LEU A 388 -6.49 -12.18 16.93
C LEU A 388 -7.26 -12.47 15.62
N GLY A 389 -7.51 -11.45 14.79
CA GLY A 389 -8.22 -11.57 13.52
C GLY A 389 -9.74 -11.37 13.60
N ASP A 390 -10.26 -10.81 14.69
CA ASP A 390 -11.62 -10.26 14.71
C ASP A 390 -11.72 -9.08 13.73
N PRO A 391 -12.91 -8.82 13.15
CA PRO A 391 -13.12 -7.65 12.29
C PRO A 391 -13.00 -6.35 13.09
N CYS A 392 -12.58 -5.27 12.44
CA CYS A 392 -12.73 -3.93 13.00
C CYS A 392 -14.21 -3.63 13.27
N PRO A 393 -14.56 -2.89 14.33
CA PRO A 393 -15.90 -2.34 14.52
C PRO A 393 -16.19 -1.22 13.49
N LEU A 394 -17.37 -0.61 13.55
CA LEU A 394 -17.68 0.61 12.83
C LEU A 394 -17.14 1.84 13.58
N LEU A 395 -16.80 2.89 12.83
CA LEU A 395 -16.50 4.21 13.40
C LEU A 395 -17.81 4.93 13.75
N GLU A 396 -17.96 5.39 14.99
CA GLU A 396 -19.21 6.03 15.44
C GLU A 396 -19.45 7.44 14.86
N ALA A 397 -18.38 8.14 14.47
CA ALA A 397 -18.44 9.51 13.97
C ALA A 397 -17.40 9.74 12.85
N PRO A 398 -17.55 9.07 11.70
CA PRO A 398 -16.54 8.98 10.62
C PRO A 398 -16.28 10.31 9.88
N GLY A 399 -17.10 11.33 10.12
CA GLY A 399 -16.99 12.64 9.46
C GLY A 399 -15.60 13.27 9.61
N PRO A 400 -15.16 14.06 8.61
CA PRO A 400 -13.78 14.13 8.12
C PRO A 400 -12.68 14.56 9.10
N PRO A 401 -11.40 14.35 8.74
CA PRO A 401 -10.26 14.90 9.47
C PRO A 401 -10.38 16.42 9.61
N CYS A 402 -9.98 16.97 10.76
CA CYS A 402 -10.03 18.40 11.02
C CYS A 402 -8.88 19.15 10.31
N GLN A 403 -9.06 20.44 10.08
CA GLN A 403 -8.07 21.27 9.37
C GLN A 403 -6.70 21.27 10.06
N SER A 404 -6.63 21.19 11.40
CA SER A 404 -5.34 21.11 12.11
C SER A 404 -4.61 19.79 11.84
N ALA A 405 -5.33 18.67 11.70
CA ALA A 405 -4.74 17.40 11.31
C ALA A 405 -4.34 17.39 9.83
N LEU A 406 -5.22 17.85 8.92
CA LEU A 406 -4.92 17.98 7.48
C LEU A 406 -3.69 18.85 7.24
N ALA A 407 -3.56 19.99 7.92
CA ALA A 407 -2.37 20.83 7.87
C ALA A 407 -1.13 20.12 8.41
N SER A 408 -1.23 19.41 9.54
CA SER A 408 -0.08 18.72 10.16
C SER A 408 0.40 17.54 9.31
N VAL A 409 -0.51 16.77 8.71
CA VAL A 409 -0.21 15.71 7.73
C VAL A 409 0.37 16.29 6.45
N SER A 410 -0.16 17.42 5.94
CA SER A 410 0.35 18.07 4.73
C SER A 410 1.79 18.57 4.89
N HIS A 411 2.11 19.19 6.04
CA HIS A 411 3.46 19.60 6.39
C HIS A 411 4.44 18.42 6.45
N ALA A 412 4.08 17.34 7.16
CA ALA A 412 4.91 16.13 7.25
C ALA A 412 5.10 15.49 5.87
N LEU A 413 4.02 15.31 5.11
CA LEU A 413 4.08 14.79 3.74
C LEU A 413 5.03 15.63 2.88
N ALA A 414 4.88 16.96 2.86
CA ALA A 414 5.75 17.88 2.10
C ALA A 414 7.24 17.78 2.50
N ALA A 415 7.56 17.63 3.79
CA ALA A 415 8.94 17.45 4.25
C ALA A 415 9.57 16.13 3.76
N HIS A 416 8.73 15.12 3.50
CA HIS A 416 9.11 13.75 3.16
C HIS A 416 9.02 13.38 1.66
N GLN A 417 8.34 14.15 0.81
CA GLN A 417 8.23 13.90 -0.65
C GLN A 417 9.59 13.61 -1.34
N ARG A 418 10.62 14.34 -0.95
CA ARG A 418 11.99 14.24 -1.49
C ARG A 418 12.76 12.97 -1.10
N TYR A 419 12.24 12.17 -0.17
CA TYR A 419 12.87 10.95 0.33
C TYR A 419 12.15 9.67 -0.13
N TRP A 420 10.86 9.75 -0.42
CA TRP A 420 9.98 8.61 -0.69
C TRP A 420 9.21 8.83 -2.00
N ARG A 421 9.45 7.99 -3.01
CA ARG A 421 8.89 8.16 -4.38
C ARG A 421 7.38 7.98 -4.41
N VAL A 422 6.81 7.19 -3.50
CA VAL A 422 5.35 7.02 -3.35
C VAL A 422 4.63 8.30 -2.93
N LEU A 423 5.35 9.24 -2.28
CA LEU A 423 4.84 10.55 -1.87
C LEU A 423 4.98 11.61 -2.97
N GLU A 424 5.62 11.29 -4.10
CA GLU A 424 5.78 12.21 -5.23
C GLU A 424 4.40 12.73 -5.70
N ARG A 425 4.37 13.99 -6.12
CA ARG A 425 3.20 14.68 -6.67
C ARG A 425 3.57 15.17 -8.08
N HIS A 426 2.64 15.07 -9.03
CA HIS A 426 2.85 15.61 -10.37
C HIS A 426 3.08 17.13 -10.30
N GLY A 427 4.08 17.65 -11.00
CA GLY A 427 4.38 19.08 -11.03
C GLY A 427 3.28 19.91 -11.70
N LYS A 428 3.11 21.17 -11.28
CA LYS A 428 2.15 22.13 -11.84
C LYS A 428 2.32 22.31 -13.36
N VAL A 429 1.21 22.49 -14.06
CA VAL A 429 1.22 22.98 -15.43
C VAL A 429 1.33 24.50 -15.41
N ALA A 430 2.18 25.08 -16.25
CA ALA A 430 2.41 26.52 -16.26
C ALA A 430 1.19 27.27 -16.84
N GLY A 431 0.30 27.73 -15.96
CA GLY A 431 -0.88 28.54 -16.30
C GLY A 431 -1.93 28.75 -15.20
N GLU A 432 -1.83 28.06 -14.07
CA GLU A 432 -2.94 27.91 -13.10
C GLU A 432 -2.96 28.95 -11.95
N GLU A 433 -2.02 29.91 -11.95
CA GLU A 433 -1.83 30.93 -10.88
C GLU A 433 -3.07 31.79 -10.57
N GLY A 434 -4.02 31.93 -11.51
CA GLY A 434 -5.14 32.88 -11.40
C GLY A 434 -6.46 32.34 -10.81
N GLU A 435 -6.57 31.02 -10.55
CA GLU A 435 -7.77 30.43 -9.92
C GLU A 435 -7.45 29.89 -8.52
N GLU A 436 -6.25 29.33 -8.28
CA GLU A 436 -5.83 28.90 -6.95
C GLU A 436 -5.76 30.05 -5.94
N GLU A 437 -5.30 31.26 -6.33
CA GLU A 437 -5.27 32.43 -5.44
C GLU A 437 -6.65 32.79 -4.86
N LYS A 438 -7.74 32.49 -5.59
CA LYS A 438 -9.12 32.76 -5.11
C LYS A 438 -9.67 31.67 -4.21
N GLU A 439 -9.46 30.40 -4.56
CA GLU A 439 -9.83 29.30 -3.65
C GLU A 439 -9.05 29.44 -2.33
N GLU A 440 -7.78 29.88 -2.37
CA GLU A 440 -7.01 30.19 -1.17
C GLU A 440 -7.49 31.42 -0.37
N GLU A 441 -7.96 32.49 -1.01
CA GLU A 441 -8.54 33.64 -0.28
C GLU A 441 -9.88 33.28 0.38
N GLU A 442 -10.74 32.50 -0.29
CA GLU A 442 -11.99 32.02 0.29
C GLU A 442 -11.76 30.97 1.40
N GLU A 443 -10.83 30.01 1.23
CA GLU A 443 -10.47 29.06 2.30
C GLU A 443 -9.84 29.76 3.51
N LYS A 444 -9.04 30.84 3.34
CA LYS A 444 -8.49 31.63 4.46
C LYS A 444 -9.57 32.44 5.19
N GLU A 445 -10.55 32.99 4.46
CA GLU A 445 -11.71 33.64 5.07
C GLU A 445 -12.61 32.62 5.79
N GLU A 446 -12.68 31.35 5.38
CA GLU A 446 -13.27 30.30 6.21
C GLU A 446 -12.37 29.89 7.39
N GLU A 447 -11.04 29.86 7.24
CA GLU A 447 -10.10 29.44 8.29
C GLU A 447 -10.21 30.32 9.56
N GLU A 448 -10.26 31.65 9.41
CA GLU A 448 -10.48 32.58 10.55
C GLU A 448 -11.89 32.44 11.19
N LYS A 449 -12.88 31.88 10.47
CA LYS A 449 -14.25 31.65 10.97
C LYS A 449 -14.45 30.24 11.54
N ALA A 450 -13.71 29.26 11.03
CA ALA A 450 -13.80 27.83 11.35
C ALA A 450 -12.76 27.37 12.38
N ALA A 451 -11.82 28.24 12.78
CA ALA A 451 -10.98 28.11 13.96
C ALA A 451 -11.80 28.17 15.27
N GLY A 452 -12.73 27.23 15.44
CA GLY A 452 -13.51 27.05 16.65
C GLY A 452 -12.59 26.87 17.86
N GLY A 453 -12.90 27.59 18.94
CA GLY A 453 -12.15 27.47 20.19
C GLY A 453 -12.10 26.02 20.71
N PRO A 454 -11.14 25.69 21.60
CA PRO A 454 -10.91 24.33 22.07
C PRO A 454 -12.22 23.69 22.52
N ARG A 455 -12.56 22.56 21.90
CA ARG A 455 -13.82 21.85 22.15
C ARG A 455 -13.89 21.47 23.64
N PRO A 456 -15.05 21.64 24.29
CA PRO A 456 -15.19 21.29 25.70
C PRO A 456 -14.90 19.79 25.90
N ALA A 457 -14.23 19.47 27.00
CA ALA A 457 -13.95 18.08 27.35
C ALA A 457 -15.26 17.27 27.42
N ILE A 458 -15.26 16.09 26.79
CA ILE A 458 -16.42 15.19 26.69
C ILE A 458 -16.96 14.90 28.10
N ALA A 459 -18.27 15.03 28.27
CA ALA A 459 -18.88 14.84 29.59
C ALA A 459 -18.71 13.37 30.05
N PRO A 460 -18.44 13.07 31.33
CA PRO A 460 -18.19 11.69 31.78
C PRO A 460 -19.29 10.67 31.44
N LYS A 461 -20.54 11.12 31.28
CA LYS A 461 -21.66 10.29 30.81
C LYS A 461 -21.62 9.99 29.31
N GLU A 462 -21.16 10.95 28.52
CA GLU A 462 -21.01 10.84 27.07
C GLU A 462 -19.81 9.96 26.73
N LEU A 463 -18.68 10.16 27.43
CA LEU A 463 -17.53 9.26 27.43
C LEU A 463 -17.96 7.82 27.73
N ALA A 464 -18.63 7.60 28.87
CA ALA A 464 -19.11 6.27 29.24
C ALA A 464 -20.01 5.66 28.16
N ALA A 465 -21.00 6.41 27.66
CA ALA A 465 -21.92 5.90 26.64
C ALA A 465 -21.26 5.57 25.30
N THR A 466 -20.22 6.32 24.89
CA THR A 466 -19.44 6.03 23.67
C THR A 466 -18.58 4.78 23.85
N LEU A 467 -17.89 4.67 24.98
CA LEU A 467 -17.12 3.49 25.35
C LEU A 467 -18.02 2.24 25.45
N ASP A 468 -19.19 2.34 26.09
CA ASP A 468 -20.18 1.26 26.22
C ASP A 468 -20.66 0.76 24.84
N ARG A 469 -20.98 1.65 23.89
CA ARG A 469 -21.45 1.28 22.53
C ARG A 469 -20.36 0.64 21.68
N VAL A 470 -19.15 1.21 21.65
CA VAL A 470 -18.02 0.62 20.90
C VAL A 470 -17.71 -0.77 21.44
N MET A 471 -17.71 -0.94 22.77
CA MET A 471 -17.50 -2.24 23.38
C MET A 471 -18.66 -3.22 23.14
N GLU A 472 -19.91 -2.77 22.97
CA GLU A 472 -21.03 -3.64 22.56
C GLU A 472 -20.83 -4.24 21.16
N GLU A 473 -20.32 -3.48 20.19
CA GLU A 473 -19.95 -4.05 18.88
C GLU A 473 -18.69 -4.92 18.96
N VAL A 474 -17.64 -4.44 19.62
CA VAL A 474 -16.36 -5.16 19.76
C VAL A 474 -16.53 -6.51 20.49
N LEU A 475 -17.47 -6.62 21.44
CA LEU A 475 -17.79 -7.85 22.16
C LEU A 475 -18.89 -8.71 21.49
N ARG A 476 -19.49 -8.26 20.38
CA ARG A 476 -20.48 -9.04 19.64
C ARG A 476 -19.86 -10.36 19.15
N PRO A 477 -20.49 -11.51 19.36
CA PRO A 477 -19.90 -12.80 18.99
C PRO A 477 -19.66 -12.89 17.47
N PRO A 478 -18.52 -13.44 17.03
CA PRO A 478 -18.26 -13.66 15.62
C PRO A 478 -19.21 -14.72 15.05
N PRO A 479 -19.53 -14.67 13.74
CA PRO A 479 -20.38 -15.66 13.08
C PRO A 479 -19.71 -17.04 13.07
N LEU A 480 -20.51 -18.11 13.04
CA LEU A 480 -20.05 -19.51 13.13
C LEU A 480 -19.06 -19.92 12.02
N ALA A 481 -18.98 -19.17 10.94
CA ALA A 481 -17.93 -19.26 9.93
C ALA A 481 -17.53 -17.85 9.47
N ARG A 482 -16.24 -17.60 9.23
CA ARG A 482 -15.75 -16.28 8.79
C ARG A 482 -16.19 -15.96 7.36
N THR A 483 -16.02 -16.90 6.43
CA THR A 483 -16.08 -16.64 4.99
C THR A 483 -17.07 -17.55 4.29
N GLY A 484 -18.04 -16.97 3.60
CA GLY A 484 -18.96 -17.66 2.69
C GLY A 484 -18.32 -17.93 1.32
N LEU A 485 -18.71 -19.03 0.69
CA LEU A 485 -18.27 -19.42 -0.65
C LEU A 485 -19.48 -19.90 -1.47
N VAL A 486 -19.82 -19.20 -2.55
CA VAL A 486 -20.82 -19.64 -3.53
C VAL A 486 -20.14 -20.04 -4.84
N TYR A 487 -20.45 -21.23 -5.34
CA TYR A 487 -20.03 -21.75 -6.63
C TYR A 487 -21.02 -22.82 -7.10
N ASP A 488 -21.42 -22.78 -8.37
CA ASP A 488 -22.25 -23.82 -8.99
C ASP A 488 -21.76 -24.12 -10.42
N PRO A 489 -21.43 -25.38 -10.76
CA PRO A 489 -20.94 -25.75 -12.08
C PRO A 489 -22.00 -25.58 -13.20
N THR A 490 -23.28 -25.42 -12.90
CA THR A 490 -24.34 -25.11 -13.87
C THR A 490 -24.09 -23.78 -14.59
N MET A 491 -23.38 -22.85 -13.97
CA MET A 491 -22.91 -21.61 -14.62
C MET A 491 -21.90 -21.86 -15.76
N MET A 492 -21.38 -23.08 -15.92
CA MET A 492 -20.54 -23.47 -17.06
C MET A 492 -21.35 -23.72 -18.36
N GLU A 493 -22.68 -23.82 -18.28
CA GLU A 493 -23.54 -24.15 -19.45
C GLU A 493 -23.74 -22.97 -20.43
N HIS A 494 -23.31 -21.76 -20.06
CA HIS A 494 -23.18 -20.60 -20.95
C HIS A 494 -21.83 -20.65 -21.69
N TYR A 495 -21.80 -20.82 -23.02
CA TYR A 495 -20.55 -20.90 -23.79
C TYR A 495 -20.72 -20.40 -25.23
N ASN A 496 -19.64 -19.91 -25.84
CA ASN A 496 -19.69 -19.42 -27.22
C ASN A 496 -19.76 -20.60 -28.20
N MET A 497 -20.85 -20.70 -28.95
CA MET A 497 -21.09 -21.79 -29.91
C MET A 497 -20.37 -21.62 -31.26
N TRP A 498 -19.71 -20.48 -31.48
CA TRP A 498 -19.19 -20.07 -32.79
C TRP A 498 -17.69 -19.74 -32.77
N ASP A 499 -17.19 -19.16 -31.68
CA ASP A 499 -15.76 -18.97 -31.44
C ASP A 499 -15.30 -19.71 -30.17
N SER A 500 -14.50 -20.75 -30.36
CA SER A 500 -13.87 -21.53 -29.29
C SER A 500 -12.63 -20.87 -28.68
N HIS A 501 -12.20 -19.70 -29.16
CA HIS A 501 -11.11 -18.90 -28.61
C HIS A 501 -11.61 -17.67 -27.84
N HIS A 502 -12.93 -17.54 -27.67
CA HIS A 502 -13.55 -16.46 -26.91
C HIS A 502 -13.02 -16.43 -25.46
N PRO A 503 -12.59 -15.28 -24.91
CA PRO A 503 -11.85 -15.21 -23.64
C PRO A 503 -12.70 -15.56 -22.42
N GLU A 504 -13.99 -15.19 -22.42
CA GLU A 504 -14.92 -15.54 -21.36
C GLU A 504 -15.31 -17.03 -21.50
N LEU A 505 -14.51 -17.90 -20.88
CA LEU A 505 -14.62 -19.36 -20.96
C LEU A 505 -15.33 -19.96 -19.72
N PRO A 506 -16.13 -21.03 -19.88
CA PRO A 506 -16.66 -21.82 -18.76
C PRO A 506 -15.60 -22.29 -17.77
N GLN A 507 -14.39 -22.56 -18.26
CA GLN A 507 -13.26 -23.02 -17.47
C GLN A 507 -12.77 -21.99 -16.43
N ARG A 508 -13.16 -20.71 -16.54
CA ARG A 508 -12.78 -19.65 -15.56
C ARG A 508 -13.19 -20.04 -14.14
N ILE A 509 -14.49 -20.24 -13.92
CA ILE A 509 -15.03 -20.60 -12.60
C ILE A 509 -14.55 -21.96 -12.11
N SER A 510 -14.40 -22.96 -13.00
CA SER A 510 -13.96 -24.29 -12.58
C SER A 510 -12.48 -24.34 -12.19
N ARG A 511 -11.62 -23.52 -12.81
CA ARG A 511 -10.19 -23.44 -12.45
C ARG A 511 -10.00 -22.69 -11.13
N ILE A 512 -10.76 -21.62 -10.89
CA ILE A 512 -10.80 -20.93 -9.60
C ILE A 512 -11.27 -21.91 -8.50
N ALA A 513 -12.39 -22.61 -8.70
CA ALA A 513 -12.92 -23.57 -7.73
C ALA A 513 -11.98 -24.76 -7.48
N GLN A 514 -11.33 -25.27 -8.53
CA GLN A 514 -10.27 -26.28 -8.41
C GLN A 514 -9.12 -25.76 -7.54
N ARG A 515 -8.63 -24.54 -7.79
CA ARG A 515 -7.51 -23.96 -7.03
C ARG A 515 -7.85 -23.71 -5.56
N HIS A 516 -9.10 -23.34 -5.27
CA HIS A 516 -9.60 -23.25 -3.89
C HIS A 516 -9.62 -24.61 -3.18
N ALA A 517 -9.94 -25.70 -3.88
CA ALA A 517 -9.91 -27.05 -3.32
C ALA A 517 -8.47 -27.59 -3.15
N GLU A 518 -7.57 -27.28 -4.09
CA GLU A 518 -6.13 -27.61 -4.01
C GLU A 518 -5.44 -26.93 -2.83
N LEU A 519 -5.81 -25.68 -2.52
CA LEU A 519 -5.26 -24.88 -1.42
C LEU A 519 -6.04 -25.04 -0.09
N GLY A 520 -6.94 -26.01 0.01
CA GLY A 520 -7.73 -26.29 1.22
C GLY A 520 -8.73 -25.19 1.63
N LEU A 521 -8.96 -24.18 0.78
CA LEU A 521 -9.80 -23.02 1.09
C LEU A 521 -11.28 -23.37 1.12
N THR A 522 -11.73 -24.25 0.21
CA THR A 522 -13.14 -24.71 0.12
C THR A 522 -13.61 -25.37 1.42
N GLN A 523 -12.70 -26.00 2.17
CA GLN A 523 -12.95 -26.65 3.45
C GLN A 523 -12.91 -25.69 4.64
N ARG A 524 -12.29 -24.51 4.48
CA ARG A 524 -12.22 -23.43 5.47
C ARG A 524 -13.38 -22.44 5.33
N CYS A 525 -13.92 -22.28 4.12
CA CYS A 525 -15.13 -21.49 3.85
C CYS A 525 -16.41 -22.27 4.20
N ARG A 526 -17.47 -21.54 4.54
CA ARG A 526 -18.83 -22.07 4.56
C ARG A 526 -19.39 -22.06 3.14
N ALA A 527 -19.58 -23.24 2.57
CA ALA A 527 -20.32 -23.39 1.32
C ALA A 527 -21.76 -22.86 1.49
N LEU A 528 -22.19 -22.00 0.56
CA LEU A 528 -23.53 -21.42 0.49
C LEU A 528 -24.19 -21.83 -0.83
N PRO A 529 -25.49 -22.15 -0.85
CA PRO A 529 -26.16 -22.61 -2.05
C PRO A 529 -26.32 -21.47 -3.07
N ALA A 530 -26.01 -21.76 -4.33
CA ALA A 530 -26.45 -20.90 -5.43
C ALA A 530 -27.97 -20.96 -5.58
N ARG A 531 -28.59 -19.84 -5.96
CA ARG A 531 -30.00 -19.77 -6.33
C ARG A 531 -30.19 -18.92 -7.59
N LEU A 532 -31.36 -19.06 -8.21
CA LEU A 532 -31.78 -18.13 -9.25
C LEU A 532 -32.21 -16.81 -8.62
N ALA A 533 -31.80 -15.68 -9.23
CA ALA A 533 -32.47 -14.41 -9.02
C ALA A 533 -33.90 -14.49 -9.55
N SER A 534 -34.85 -14.11 -8.70
CA SER A 534 -36.25 -13.95 -9.07
C SER A 534 -36.44 -12.74 -9.98
N ASP A 535 -37.53 -12.74 -10.74
CA ASP A 535 -37.90 -11.60 -11.60
C ASP A 535 -37.97 -10.29 -10.78
N GLN A 536 -38.45 -10.33 -9.53
CA GLN A 536 -38.53 -9.15 -8.66
C GLN A 536 -37.15 -8.57 -8.30
N GLU A 537 -36.11 -9.39 -8.21
CA GLU A 537 -34.73 -8.95 -7.96
C GLU A 537 -34.11 -8.36 -9.23
N LEU A 538 -34.25 -9.03 -10.38
CA LEU A 538 -33.75 -8.50 -11.65
C LEU A 538 -34.37 -7.13 -11.99
N LEU A 539 -35.67 -6.95 -11.68
CA LEU A 539 -36.43 -5.72 -11.85
C LEU A 539 -36.04 -4.56 -10.91
N LEU A 540 -35.01 -4.73 -10.07
CA LEU A 540 -34.39 -3.61 -9.34
C LEU A 540 -33.51 -2.74 -10.24
N CYS A 541 -32.80 -3.39 -11.17
CA CYS A 541 -31.77 -2.78 -12.00
C CYS A 541 -32.15 -2.77 -13.48
N HIS A 542 -32.98 -3.72 -13.91
CA HIS A 542 -33.30 -3.95 -15.32
C HIS A 542 -34.79 -3.77 -15.62
N SER A 543 -35.13 -3.46 -16.88
CA SER A 543 -36.52 -3.31 -17.29
C SER A 543 -37.27 -4.64 -17.47
N PRO A 544 -38.61 -4.66 -17.30
CA PRO A 544 -39.43 -5.81 -17.66
C PRO A 544 -39.23 -6.28 -19.10
N GLU A 545 -39.10 -5.32 -20.02
CA GLU A 545 -38.90 -5.55 -21.45
C GLU A 545 -37.57 -6.27 -21.71
N TYR A 546 -36.48 -5.82 -21.09
CA TYR A 546 -35.16 -6.43 -21.23
C TYR A 546 -35.07 -7.81 -20.54
N VAL A 547 -35.61 -7.95 -19.32
CA VAL A 547 -35.63 -9.24 -18.61
C VAL A 547 -36.39 -10.30 -19.41
N GLU A 548 -37.54 -9.95 -20.02
CA GLU A 548 -38.29 -10.89 -20.85
C GLU A 548 -37.62 -11.15 -22.20
N GLN A 549 -36.98 -10.15 -22.83
CA GLN A 549 -36.16 -10.37 -24.03
C GLN A 549 -35.03 -11.36 -23.75
N MET A 550 -34.33 -11.22 -22.62
CA MET A 550 -33.30 -12.17 -22.20
C MET A 550 -33.89 -13.55 -21.87
N ARG A 551 -35.05 -13.64 -21.21
CA ARG A 551 -35.74 -14.92 -20.96
C ARG A 551 -36.06 -15.66 -22.25
N ALA A 552 -36.60 -14.95 -23.23
CA ALA A 552 -37.00 -15.50 -24.53
C ALA A 552 -35.85 -16.15 -25.31
N THR A 553 -34.59 -15.72 -25.08
CA THR A 553 -33.40 -16.37 -25.69
C THR A 553 -33.34 -17.88 -25.43
N SER A 554 -33.84 -18.34 -24.27
CA SER A 554 -33.88 -19.75 -23.88
C SER A 554 -34.65 -20.65 -24.86
N GLY A 555 -35.59 -20.08 -25.65
CA GLY A 555 -36.37 -20.79 -26.67
C GLY A 555 -35.82 -20.67 -28.11
N LEU A 556 -34.78 -19.87 -28.33
CA LEU A 556 -34.23 -19.59 -29.67
C LEU A 556 -33.26 -20.68 -30.14
N LYS A 557 -33.23 -20.93 -31.46
CA LYS A 557 -32.28 -21.88 -32.07
C LYS A 557 -30.90 -21.21 -32.21
N PRO A 558 -29.79 -21.97 -32.33
CA PRO A 558 -28.44 -21.41 -32.40
C PRO A 558 -28.18 -20.35 -33.49
N ARG A 559 -28.96 -20.32 -34.59
CA ARG A 559 -28.87 -19.25 -35.61
C ARG A 559 -29.63 -17.98 -35.26
N GLU A 560 -30.64 -18.08 -34.40
CA GLU A 560 -31.42 -16.95 -33.90
C GLU A 560 -30.68 -16.32 -32.72
N LEU A 561 -30.15 -17.14 -31.81
CA LEU A 561 -29.23 -16.73 -30.74
C LEU A 561 -28.00 -15.96 -31.23
N HIS A 562 -27.41 -16.35 -32.36
CA HIS A 562 -26.27 -15.63 -32.94
C HIS A 562 -26.66 -14.20 -33.32
N ARG A 563 -27.77 -14.05 -34.05
CA ARG A 563 -28.31 -12.76 -34.50
C ARG A 563 -28.81 -11.87 -33.37
N GLU A 564 -29.23 -12.48 -32.26
CA GLU A 564 -29.63 -11.75 -31.06
C GLU A 564 -28.38 -11.21 -30.35
N GLY A 565 -27.31 -12.01 -30.22
CA GLY A 565 -26.01 -11.55 -29.73
C GLY A 565 -25.39 -10.44 -30.59
N GLU A 566 -25.50 -10.53 -31.92
CA GLU A 566 -25.04 -9.50 -32.87
C GLU A 566 -25.71 -8.11 -32.70
N ARG A 567 -26.77 -7.98 -31.88
CA ARG A 567 -27.40 -6.68 -31.55
C ARG A 567 -26.66 -5.92 -30.45
N TYR A 568 -25.87 -6.61 -29.66
CA TYR A 568 -25.27 -6.12 -28.41
C TYR A 568 -23.75 -5.98 -28.55
N ASN A 569 -23.16 -5.05 -27.80
CA ASN A 569 -21.71 -4.84 -27.85
C ASN A 569 -20.98 -5.97 -27.10
N SER A 570 -20.18 -6.76 -27.82
CA SER A 570 -19.37 -7.84 -27.26
C SER A 570 -20.15 -8.87 -26.42
N ILE A 571 -21.26 -9.39 -26.98
CA ILE A 571 -22.10 -10.43 -26.35
C ILE A 571 -22.21 -11.66 -27.26
N TYR A 572 -22.23 -12.84 -26.64
CA TYR A 572 -22.55 -14.12 -27.27
C TYR A 572 -23.63 -14.83 -26.44
N ILE A 573 -24.59 -15.53 -27.08
CA ILE A 573 -25.73 -16.12 -26.35
C ILE A 573 -25.87 -17.62 -26.67
N ALA A 574 -25.80 -18.44 -25.62
CA ALA A 574 -26.16 -19.87 -25.61
C ALA A 574 -27.58 -20.10 -25.05
N PRO A 575 -28.23 -21.26 -25.31
CA PRO A 575 -29.58 -21.56 -24.82
C PRO A 575 -29.77 -21.53 -23.28
N ARG A 576 -28.67 -21.56 -22.51
CA ARG A 576 -28.68 -21.54 -21.03
C ARG A 576 -28.22 -20.21 -20.43
N SER A 577 -27.88 -19.21 -21.24
CA SER A 577 -27.27 -17.93 -20.77
C SER A 577 -28.13 -17.19 -19.76
N PHE A 578 -29.43 -17.04 -20.03
CA PHE A 578 -30.38 -16.41 -19.10
C PHE A 578 -30.38 -17.12 -17.73
N HIS A 579 -30.40 -18.46 -17.72
CA HIS A 579 -30.38 -19.24 -16.50
C HIS A 579 -29.04 -19.14 -15.75
N CYS A 580 -27.90 -19.13 -16.46
CA CYS A 580 -26.60 -18.88 -15.84
C CYS A 580 -26.51 -17.46 -15.26
N ALA A 581 -27.05 -16.44 -15.94
CA ALA A 581 -27.10 -15.06 -15.45
C ALA A 581 -28.03 -14.91 -14.23
N GLN A 582 -29.17 -15.61 -14.20
CA GLN A 582 -30.00 -15.73 -13.00
C GLN A 582 -29.24 -16.40 -11.84
N LEU A 583 -28.46 -17.46 -12.10
CA LEU A 583 -27.64 -18.11 -11.07
C LEU A 583 -26.53 -17.18 -10.56
N ALA A 584 -25.89 -16.38 -11.43
CA ALA A 584 -24.86 -15.43 -11.03
C ALA A 584 -25.43 -14.34 -10.10
N ALA A 585 -26.51 -13.66 -10.52
CA ALA A 585 -27.15 -12.63 -9.72
C ALA A 585 -27.75 -13.18 -8.40
N GLY A 586 -28.42 -14.33 -8.45
CA GLY A 586 -29.00 -14.94 -7.24
C GLY A 586 -27.94 -15.49 -6.27
N SER A 587 -26.78 -15.90 -6.76
CA SER A 587 -25.61 -16.24 -5.95
C SER A 587 -25.02 -15.02 -5.24
N ALA A 588 -24.95 -13.87 -5.91
CA ALA A 588 -24.53 -12.61 -5.29
C ALA A 588 -25.53 -12.17 -4.20
N CYS A 589 -26.84 -12.19 -4.48
CA CYS A 589 -27.87 -11.92 -3.48
C CYS A 589 -27.74 -12.83 -2.26
N SER A 590 -27.66 -14.16 -2.42
CA SER A 590 -27.59 -15.07 -1.26
C SER A 590 -26.27 -15.05 -0.50
N LEU A 591 -25.18 -14.57 -1.09
CA LEU A 591 -23.97 -14.28 -0.34
C LEU A 591 -24.12 -13.01 0.51
N VAL A 592 -24.75 -11.95 -0.03
CA VAL A 592 -25.04 -10.72 0.71
C VAL A 592 -26.05 -10.98 1.84
N GLU A 593 -27.13 -11.73 1.59
CA GLU A 593 -28.08 -12.20 2.60
C GLU A 593 -27.35 -12.88 3.77
N ALA A 594 -26.47 -13.84 3.48
CA ALA A 594 -25.72 -14.57 4.50
C ALA A 594 -24.70 -13.71 5.28
N VAL A 595 -24.22 -12.60 4.70
CA VAL A 595 -23.35 -11.62 5.40
C VAL A 595 -24.16 -10.71 6.32
N LEU A 596 -25.32 -10.21 5.88
CA LEU A 596 -26.16 -9.33 6.70
C LEU A 596 -26.89 -10.07 7.82
N ASP A 597 -27.34 -11.30 7.57
CA ASP A 597 -27.89 -12.21 8.59
C ASP A 597 -26.87 -12.61 9.68
N GLY A 598 -25.56 -12.34 9.47
CA GLY A 598 -24.49 -12.84 10.33
C GLY A 598 -24.30 -14.36 10.25
N GLN A 599 -24.70 -15.00 9.15
CA GLN A 599 -24.39 -16.42 8.90
C GLN A 599 -22.92 -16.64 8.53
N VAL A 600 -22.30 -15.61 7.92
CA VAL A 600 -20.87 -15.44 7.67
C VAL A 600 -20.47 -13.98 7.93
N ARG A 601 -19.17 -13.65 8.00
CA ARG A 601 -18.69 -12.25 8.14
C ARG A 601 -18.47 -11.60 6.79
N ASN A 602 -17.88 -12.35 5.86
CA ASN A 602 -17.52 -11.92 4.51
C ASN A 602 -17.70 -13.10 3.53
N GLY A 603 -17.38 -12.93 2.25
CA GLY A 603 -17.26 -14.08 1.35
C GLY A 603 -17.03 -13.79 -0.12
N VAL A 604 -17.08 -14.85 -0.91
CA VAL A 604 -16.74 -14.86 -2.34
C VAL A 604 -17.75 -15.64 -3.18
N ALA A 605 -18.16 -15.07 -4.31
CA ALA A 605 -19.06 -15.67 -5.30
C ALA A 605 -18.30 -15.94 -6.61
N ILE A 606 -18.01 -17.21 -6.88
CA ILE A 606 -17.32 -17.68 -8.09
C ILE A 606 -18.38 -17.90 -9.20
N VAL A 607 -18.85 -16.79 -9.78
CA VAL A 607 -20.01 -16.73 -10.70
C VAL A 607 -19.62 -16.46 -12.16
N ARG A 608 -20.51 -16.78 -13.09
CA ARG A 608 -20.51 -16.27 -14.49
C ARG A 608 -21.88 -16.49 -15.16
N PRO A 609 -22.27 -15.73 -16.20
CA PRO A 609 -21.55 -14.58 -16.81
C PRO A 609 -21.35 -13.41 -15.83
N PRO A 610 -20.41 -12.49 -16.15
CA PRO A 610 -20.23 -11.23 -15.40
C PRO A 610 -21.46 -10.31 -15.47
N GLY A 611 -21.42 -9.20 -14.74
CA GLY A 611 -22.52 -8.24 -14.59
C GLY A 611 -22.18 -6.76 -14.78
N HIS A 612 -20.98 -6.28 -14.48
CA HIS A 612 -20.71 -4.83 -14.29
C HIS A 612 -20.92 -3.93 -15.54
N HIS A 613 -20.85 -4.49 -16.75
CA HIS A 613 -21.17 -3.78 -18.01
C HIS A 613 -22.68 -3.81 -18.38
N ALA A 614 -23.50 -4.63 -17.72
CA ALA A 614 -24.92 -4.78 -18.07
C ALA A 614 -25.73 -3.55 -17.65
N GLU A 615 -26.41 -2.94 -18.62
CA GLU A 615 -27.24 -1.76 -18.44
C GLU A 615 -28.68 -2.12 -18.05
N ARG A 616 -29.47 -1.11 -17.67
CA ARG A 616 -30.90 -1.26 -17.40
C ARG A 616 -31.68 -1.96 -18.52
N ASP A 617 -31.34 -1.67 -19.77
CA ASP A 617 -32.11 -2.07 -20.95
C ASP A 617 -31.27 -2.81 -22.02
N THR A 618 -29.98 -3.09 -21.77
CA THR A 618 -29.11 -3.75 -22.76
C THR A 618 -27.97 -4.59 -22.15
N ALA A 619 -27.67 -5.70 -22.83
CA ALA A 619 -26.46 -6.49 -22.57
C ALA A 619 -25.22 -5.77 -23.17
N CYS A 620 -24.06 -5.92 -22.53
CA CYS A 620 -22.78 -5.38 -23.00
C CYS A 620 -21.61 -6.14 -22.37
N GLY A 621 -20.47 -6.28 -23.07
CA GLY A 621 -19.21 -6.73 -22.47
C GLY A 621 -19.30 -8.06 -21.72
N PHE A 622 -19.84 -9.09 -22.37
CA PHE A 622 -20.16 -10.41 -21.80
C PHE A 622 -21.22 -10.42 -20.67
N CYS A 623 -21.69 -9.26 -20.21
CA CYS A 623 -22.60 -9.11 -19.08
C CYS A 623 -24.08 -9.13 -19.51
N PHE A 624 -24.91 -9.81 -18.72
CA PHE A 624 -26.36 -9.95 -18.95
C PHE A 624 -27.22 -9.28 -17.88
N PHE A 625 -26.92 -9.53 -16.60
CA PHE A 625 -27.55 -8.83 -15.49
C PHE A 625 -26.46 -8.36 -14.54
N ASN A 626 -26.60 -7.14 -14.01
CA ASN A 626 -25.60 -6.57 -13.14
C ASN A 626 -25.72 -7.19 -11.74
N SER A 627 -25.04 -8.32 -11.55
CA SER A 627 -25.12 -9.14 -10.34
C SER A 627 -24.78 -8.36 -9.07
N VAL A 628 -23.81 -7.45 -9.14
CA VAL A 628 -23.39 -6.59 -8.02
C VAL A 628 -24.45 -5.52 -7.73
N ALA A 629 -24.96 -4.82 -8.76
CA ALA A 629 -26.00 -3.80 -8.58
C ALA A 629 -27.33 -4.40 -8.09
N VAL A 630 -27.72 -5.57 -8.61
CA VAL A 630 -28.92 -6.31 -8.15
C VAL A 630 -28.78 -6.71 -6.68
N ALA A 631 -27.62 -7.23 -6.26
CA ALA A 631 -27.37 -7.58 -4.86
C ALA A 631 -27.35 -6.35 -3.93
N ALA A 632 -26.78 -5.21 -4.38
CA ALA A 632 -26.83 -3.95 -3.64
C ALA A 632 -28.26 -3.43 -3.47
N ARG A 633 -29.05 -3.42 -4.56
CA ARG A 633 -30.44 -2.94 -4.56
C ARG A 633 -31.40 -3.88 -3.81
N HIS A 634 -31.08 -5.16 -3.69
CA HIS A 634 -31.92 -6.18 -3.05
C HIS A 634 -32.10 -5.90 -1.55
N ILE A 635 -31.03 -5.45 -0.91
CA ILE A 635 -31.01 -5.15 0.54
C ILE A 635 -31.57 -3.77 0.88
N SER A 636 -31.49 -2.79 -0.03
CA SER A 636 -32.04 -1.43 0.15
C SER A 636 -33.58 -1.35 0.15
N ARG A 637 -34.28 -2.50 0.23
CA ARG A 637 -35.68 -2.64 -0.18
C ARG A 637 -36.69 -2.76 0.96
N ASP A 638 -36.24 -2.98 2.20
CA ASP A 638 -37.14 -3.15 3.36
C ASP A 638 -37.18 -1.90 4.26
N PRO A 639 -38.25 -1.08 4.20
CA PRO A 639 -38.42 0.10 5.03
C PRO A 639 -38.87 -0.28 6.46
N ALA A 640 -38.01 -1.03 7.16
CA ALA A 640 -38.23 -1.41 8.55
C ALA A 640 -38.40 -0.15 9.44
N PRO A 641 -39.51 -0.01 10.21
CA PRO A 641 -39.80 1.19 10.98
C PRO A 641 -39.01 1.23 12.30
N LEU A 642 -37.68 1.26 12.20
CA LEU A 642 -36.74 1.54 13.28
C LEU A 642 -36.00 2.85 12.98
N PRO A 643 -35.60 3.63 14.01
CA PRO A 643 -34.81 4.84 13.83
C PRO A 643 -33.34 4.49 13.57
N ALA A 644 -33.05 3.92 12.40
CA ALA A 644 -31.68 3.84 11.90
C ALA A 644 -31.14 5.27 11.64
N PRO A 645 -29.86 5.55 11.92
CA PRO A 645 -29.23 6.79 11.50
C PRO A 645 -29.21 6.89 9.97
N ALA A 646 -29.14 8.12 9.43
CA ALA A 646 -29.41 8.40 8.01
C ALA A 646 -28.31 7.97 7.01
N HIS A 647 -27.52 6.93 7.31
CA HIS A 647 -26.23 6.66 6.68
C HIS A 647 -25.93 5.16 6.40
N SER A 648 -26.94 4.34 6.12
CA SER A 648 -26.75 2.94 5.71
C SER A 648 -26.28 2.81 4.25
N GLY A 649 -25.03 3.23 4.00
CA GLY A 649 -24.42 3.29 2.67
C GLY A 649 -23.77 1.97 2.23
N VAL A 650 -23.79 1.70 0.92
CA VAL A 650 -23.07 0.57 0.28
C VAL A 650 -21.90 1.11 -0.53
N LEU A 651 -20.69 0.57 -0.33
CA LEU A 651 -19.56 0.80 -1.23
C LEU A 651 -19.55 -0.30 -2.30
N ILE A 652 -19.57 0.09 -3.57
CA ILE A 652 -19.26 -0.80 -4.69
C ILE A 652 -17.90 -0.39 -5.25
N LEU A 653 -16.88 -1.24 -5.04
CA LEU A 653 -15.57 -1.07 -5.64
C LEU A 653 -15.42 -1.98 -6.87
N ASP A 654 -15.03 -1.40 -8.00
CA ASP A 654 -14.67 -2.12 -9.21
C ASP A 654 -13.16 -2.04 -9.47
N TRP A 655 -12.50 -3.19 -9.45
CA TRP A 655 -11.07 -3.34 -9.76
C TRP A 655 -10.83 -4.13 -11.06
N ASP A 656 -11.89 -4.39 -11.83
CA ASP A 656 -11.78 -4.88 -13.21
C ASP A 656 -11.01 -3.85 -14.06
N VAL A 657 -10.31 -4.33 -15.08
CA VAL A 657 -9.54 -3.43 -15.96
C VAL A 657 -10.45 -2.61 -16.89
N HIS A 658 -11.73 -2.93 -16.98
CA HIS A 658 -12.73 -2.19 -17.75
C HIS A 658 -13.65 -1.37 -16.83
N HIS A 659 -14.12 -0.22 -17.31
CA HIS A 659 -15.08 0.59 -16.57
C HIS A 659 -16.45 -0.10 -16.52
N GLY A 660 -16.95 -0.37 -15.32
CA GLY A 660 -18.30 -0.91 -15.07
C GLY A 660 -19.42 0.11 -15.35
N ASN A 661 -19.58 0.50 -16.62
CA ASN A 661 -20.54 1.51 -17.08
C ASN A 661 -21.97 1.25 -16.57
N GLY A 662 -22.44 0.01 -16.62
CA GLY A 662 -23.78 -0.36 -16.17
C GLY A 662 -23.95 -0.17 -14.67
N THR A 663 -22.91 -0.44 -13.89
CA THR A 663 -22.89 -0.15 -12.44
C THR A 663 -22.96 1.35 -12.20
N GLN A 664 -22.17 2.15 -12.91
CA GLN A 664 -22.21 3.62 -12.77
C GLN A 664 -23.62 4.17 -13.03
N HIS A 665 -24.22 3.84 -14.18
CA HIS A 665 -25.54 4.37 -14.55
C HIS A 665 -26.68 3.92 -13.62
N MET A 666 -26.53 2.82 -12.88
CA MET A 666 -27.53 2.36 -11.89
C MET A 666 -27.48 3.09 -10.54
N PHE A 667 -26.40 3.84 -10.27
CA PHE A 667 -26.18 4.57 -9.01
C PHE A 667 -25.76 6.04 -9.18
N GLU A 668 -25.65 6.54 -10.42
CA GLU A 668 -25.18 7.89 -10.72
C GLU A 668 -25.96 9.00 -10.01
N GLU A 669 -27.25 8.79 -9.74
CA GLU A 669 -28.13 9.69 -8.97
C GLU A 669 -28.42 9.20 -7.52
N ASP A 670 -27.57 8.36 -6.92
CA ASP A 670 -27.87 7.70 -5.64
C ASP A 670 -26.77 7.79 -4.56
N PRO A 671 -26.85 8.75 -3.61
CA PRO A 671 -25.86 8.90 -2.54
C PRO A 671 -25.92 7.81 -1.46
N SER A 672 -26.84 6.84 -1.55
CA SER A 672 -26.77 5.64 -0.70
C SER A 672 -25.74 4.62 -1.20
N VAL A 673 -25.21 4.80 -2.42
CA VAL A 673 -24.20 3.92 -3.01
C VAL A 673 -23.00 4.73 -3.50
N LEU A 674 -21.85 4.54 -2.87
CA LEU A 674 -20.57 5.03 -3.37
C LEU A 674 -20.03 4.01 -4.39
N TYR A 675 -19.96 4.41 -5.66
CA TYR A 675 -19.33 3.62 -6.72
C TYR A 675 -17.90 4.12 -6.99
N VAL A 676 -16.94 3.21 -7.00
CA VAL A 676 -15.51 3.49 -7.23
C VAL A 676 -14.98 2.54 -8.29
N SER A 677 -14.20 3.00 -9.27
CA SER A 677 -13.67 2.14 -10.35
C SER A 677 -12.20 2.44 -10.71
N LEU A 678 -11.34 1.42 -10.75
CA LEU A 678 -9.91 1.52 -11.13
C LEU A 678 -9.62 0.86 -12.50
N HIS A 679 -10.12 1.43 -13.58
CA HIS A 679 -10.07 0.82 -14.90
C HIS A 679 -9.02 1.44 -15.84
N ARG A 680 -8.65 0.72 -16.90
CA ARG A 680 -7.88 1.28 -18.01
C ARG A 680 -8.79 2.10 -18.93
N TYR A 681 -8.37 3.32 -19.23
CA TYR A 681 -9.16 4.29 -19.98
C TYR A 681 -8.52 4.64 -21.32
N ASP A 682 -7.19 4.81 -21.34
CA ASP A 682 -6.41 5.25 -22.52
C ASP A 682 -7.10 6.43 -23.24
N HIS A 683 -7.50 7.47 -22.50
CA HIS A 683 -8.27 8.63 -22.97
C HIS A 683 -9.55 8.25 -23.75
N GLY A 684 -10.42 7.43 -23.15
CA GLY A 684 -11.67 6.96 -23.74
C GLY A 684 -11.53 5.95 -24.88
N SER A 685 -10.31 5.48 -25.19
CA SER A 685 -10.05 4.55 -26.30
C SER A 685 -9.98 3.07 -25.90
N PHE A 686 -9.99 2.76 -24.59
CA PHE A 686 -10.17 1.41 -24.08
C PHE A 686 -11.66 1.06 -23.89
N PHE A 687 -12.01 -0.23 -23.86
CA PHE A 687 -13.41 -0.68 -23.71
C PHE A 687 -13.96 -0.28 -22.33
N PRO A 688 -15.20 0.27 -22.21
CA PRO A 688 -16.32 0.28 -23.17
C PRO A 688 -16.30 1.39 -24.25
N THR A 689 -15.23 2.17 -24.37
CA THR A 689 -15.06 3.30 -25.31
C THR A 689 -16.10 4.40 -25.16
N SER A 690 -16.21 4.93 -23.93
CA SER A 690 -17.01 6.12 -23.60
C SER A 690 -16.21 7.09 -22.73
N GLU A 691 -16.64 8.35 -22.70
CA GLU A 691 -16.17 9.41 -21.78
C GLU A 691 -16.77 9.23 -20.36
N ASP A 692 -17.70 8.29 -20.17
CA ASP A 692 -18.33 7.96 -18.89
C ASP A 692 -17.34 7.39 -17.84
N GLY A 693 -16.17 6.90 -18.28
CA GLY A 693 -15.10 6.43 -17.40
C GLY A 693 -14.13 7.54 -16.94
N ASP A 694 -14.27 8.79 -17.40
CA ASP A 694 -13.35 9.83 -16.97
C ASP A 694 -13.51 10.17 -15.47
N SER A 695 -12.41 10.62 -14.88
CA SER A 695 -12.34 11.27 -13.56
C SER A 695 -13.27 12.50 -13.42
N SER A 696 -13.69 13.12 -14.53
CA SER A 696 -14.67 14.22 -14.51
C SER A 696 -16.09 13.77 -14.20
N GLN A 697 -16.39 12.46 -14.37
CA GLN A 697 -17.69 11.88 -14.09
C GLN A 697 -17.77 11.57 -12.60
N THR A 698 -18.54 12.39 -11.88
CA THR A 698 -18.58 12.37 -10.41
C THR A 698 -19.95 12.00 -9.84
N GLY A 699 -20.89 11.60 -10.69
CA GLY A 699 -22.31 11.41 -10.35
C GLY A 699 -23.17 12.59 -10.78
N ARG A 700 -24.49 12.51 -10.57
CA ARG A 700 -25.48 13.48 -11.02
C ARG A 700 -26.49 13.83 -9.93
N GLY A 701 -26.90 15.10 -9.89
CA GLY A 701 -27.93 15.57 -8.98
C GLY A 701 -27.58 15.29 -7.51
N ARG A 702 -28.34 14.42 -6.85
CA ARG A 702 -28.09 14.03 -5.45
C ARG A 702 -26.92 13.03 -5.28
N GLY A 703 -26.47 12.37 -6.35
CA GLY A 703 -25.33 11.45 -6.36
C GLY A 703 -24.01 12.12 -6.74
N GLU A 704 -23.99 13.44 -6.95
CA GLU A 704 -22.75 14.18 -7.23
C GLU A 704 -21.76 14.03 -6.05
N GLY A 705 -20.57 13.53 -6.34
CA GLY A 705 -19.53 13.12 -5.39
C GLY A 705 -19.43 11.61 -5.14
N PHE A 706 -20.48 10.83 -5.45
CA PHE A 706 -20.61 9.40 -5.10
C PHE A 706 -20.26 8.43 -6.24
N THR A 707 -19.83 8.93 -7.40
CA THR A 707 -19.11 8.15 -8.41
C THR A 707 -17.66 8.61 -8.46
N LEU A 708 -16.68 7.72 -8.32
CA LEU A 708 -15.25 8.03 -8.29
C LEU A 708 -14.49 7.12 -9.27
N ASN A 709 -14.19 7.65 -10.46
CA ASN A 709 -13.39 6.97 -11.47
C ASN A 709 -11.89 7.26 -11.30
N VAL A 710 -11.06 6.22 -11.36
CA VAL A 710 -9.59 6.29 -11.41
C VAL A 710 -9.10 5.79 -12.79
N PRO A 711 -9.18 6.62 -13.85
CA PRO A 711 -8.89 6.21 -15.21
C PRO A 711 -7.39 6.07 -15.46
N TRP A 712 -6.91 4.87 -15.77
CA TRP A 712 -5.51 4.66 -16.15
C TRP A 712 -5.26 5.02 -17.61
N ASN A 713 -4.49 6.08 -17.83
CA ASN A 713 -4.01 6.52 -19.15
C ASN A 713 -2.67 5.86 -19.47
N GLY A 714 -2.75 4.60 -19.92
CA GLY A 714 -1.59 3.80 -20.34
C GLY A 714 -1.57 2.37 -19.76
N PRO A 715 -0.97 1.41 -20.48
CA PRO A 715 -0.88 0.02 -20.03
C PRO A 715 0.25 -0.21 -19.00
N ARG A 716 0.20 -1.37 -18.33
CA ARG A 716 1.15 -1.89 -17.33
C ARG A 716 1.08 -1.28 -15.92
N MET A 717 -0.01 -0.59 -15.56
CA MET A 717 -0.28 -0.29 -14.15
C MET A 717 -0.33 -1.59 -13.34
N GLY A 718 0.14 -1.57 -12.09
CA GLY A 718 0.18 -2.75 -11.22
C GLY A 718 0.11 -2.34 -9.74
N ASP A 719 0.65 -3.20 -8.86
CA ASP A 719 0.57 -3.03 -7.41
C ASP A 719 0.94 -1.61 -6.91
N PRO A 720 2.01 -0.94 -7.40
CA PRO A 720 2.33 0.41 -6.95
C PRO A 720 1.20 1.42 -7.24
N GLU A 721 0.63 1.42 -8.45
CA GLU A 721 -0.43 2.36 -8.81
C GLU A 721 -1.74 2.05 -8.08
N TYR A 722 -2.15 0.79 -8.03
CA TYR A 722 -3.39 0.38 -7.38
C TYR A 722 -3.33 0.63 -5.87
N LEU A 723 -2.22 0.27 -5.20
CA LEU A 723 -2.07 0.55 -3.77
C LEU A 723 -1.94 2.05 -3.49
N THR A 724 -1.34 2.84 -4.38
CA THR A 724 -1.29 4.31 -4.21
C THR A 724 -2.68 4.93 -4.38
N ALA A 725 -3.51 4.45 -5.31
CA ALA A 725 -4.92 4.84 -5.42
C ALA A 725 -5.71 4.48 -4.14
N PHE A 726 -5.49 3.28 -3.60
CA PHE A 726 -6.09 2.84 -2.35
C PHE A 726 -5.70 3.75 -1.18
N HIS A 727 -4.41 3.94 -0.93
CA HIS A 727 -3.92 4.72 0.20
C HIS A 727 -4.28 6.21 0.12
N ARG A 728 -4.14 6.86 -1.05
CA ARG A 728 -4.26 8.32 -1.18
C ARG A 728 -5.63 8.82 -1.62
N ILE A 729 -6.53 7.95 -2.08
CA ILE A 729 -7.86 8.36 -2.60
C ILE A 729 -8.98 7.46 -2.05
N ILE A 730 -8.95 6.16 -2.35
CA ILE A 730 -10.12 5.28 -2.17
C ILE A 730 -10.38 4.97 -0.70
N MET A 731 -9.35 4.59 0.08
CA MET A 731 -9.53 4.33 1.51
C MET A 731 -9.90 5.61 2.28
N PRO A 732 -9.27 6.79 2.05
CA PRO A 732 -9.72 8.05 2.66
C PRO A 732 -11.21 8.34 2.43
N VAL A 733 -11.67 8.27 1.17
CA VAL A 733 -13.08 8.47 0.79
C VAL A 733 -13.98 7.39 1.40
N ALA A 734 -13.58 6.13 1.39
CA ALA A 734 -14.36 5.03 1.94
C ALA A 734 -14.47 5.07 3.49
N TYR A 735 -13.47 5.59 4.20
CA TYR A 735 -13.56 5.86 5.64
C TYR A 735 -14.44 7.09 5.94
N GLU A 736 -14.41 8.14 5.11
CA GLU A 736 -15.30 9.30 5.24
C GLU A 736 -16.77 8.96 4.92
N PHE A 737 -17.01 8.03 3.98
CA PHE A 737 -18.34 7.47 3.65
C PHE A 737 -18.84 6.44 4.68
N ASN A 738 -17.93 5.67 5.30
CA ASN A 738 -18.21 4.65 6.32
C ASN A 738 -19.33 3.66 5.94
N PRO A 739 -19.14 2.86 4.88
CA PRO A 739 -20.18 1.97 4.36
C PRO A 739 -20.60 0.91 5.38
N GLU A 740 -21.88 0.53 5.38
CA GLU A 740 -22.38 -0.63 6.13
C GLU A 740 -22.16 -1.96 5.40
N LEU A 741 -21.85 -1.93 4.10
CA LEU A 741 -21.49 -3.11 3.29
C LEU A 741 -20.51 -2.72 2.19
N VAL A 742 -19.49 -3.54 1.96
CA VAL A 742 -18.60 -3.42 0.79
C VAL A 742 -18.86 -4.57 -0.18
N LEU A 743 -19.21 -4.23 -1.41
CA LEU A 743 -19.24 -5.13 -2.55
C LEU A 743 -18.04 -4.85 -3.46
N VAL A 744 -17.46 -5.91 -4.02
CA VAL A 744 -16.37 -5.81 -5.00
C VAL A 744 -16.77 -6.49 -6.30
N SER A 745 -16.83 -5.72 -7.38
CA SER A 745 -16.79 -6.19 -8.76
C SER A 745 -15.38 -6.74 -9.00
N ALA A 746 -15.21 -8.05 -8.78
CA ALA A 746 -13.93 -8.70 -8.63
C ALA A 746 -13.38 -9.17 -9.98
N GLY A 747 -13.00 -8.22 -10.83
CA GLY A 747 -12.32 -8.48 -12.10
C GLY A 747 -10.83 -8.81 -11.93
N PHE A 748 -10.35 -9.85 -12.61
CA PHE A 748 -8.96 -10.30 -12.52
C PHE A 748 -8.19 -10.19 -13.86
N ASP A 749 -8.58 -9.25 -14.73
CA ASP A 749 -7.92 -8.91 -15.99
C ASP A 749 -6.97 -7.71 -15.88
N ALA A 750 -7.03 -6.94 -14.79
CA ALA A 750 -5.92 -6.06 -14.41
C ALA A 750 -4.67 -6.87 -13.97
N ALA A 751 -4.83 -8.19 -13.77
CA ALA A 751 -3.78 -9.09 -13.34
C ALA A 751 -2.67 -9.28 -14.39
N ARG A 752 -1.45 -9.47 -13.89
CA ARG A 752 -0.26 -9.79 -14.68
C ARG A 752 -0.51 -11.02 -15.56
N GLY A 753 -0.37 -10.83 -16.87
CA GLY A 753 -0.49 -11.90 -17.87
C GLY A 753 -1.89 -12.11 -18.43
N ASP A 754 -2.87 -11.27 -18.10
CA ASP A 754 -4.18 -11.28 -18.77
C ASP A 754 -4.06 -10.87 -20.25
N PRO A 755 -4.78 -11.54 -21.20
CA PRO A 755 -4.73 -11.20 -22.62
C PRO A 755 -5.45 -9.91 -23.03
N LEU A 756 -6.35 -9.35 -22.21
CA LEU A 756 -7.14 -8.15 -22.56
C LEU A 756 -6.62 -6.89 -21.85
N GLY A 757 -6.50 -6.92 -20.52
CA GLY A 757 -6.23 -5.72 -19.72
C GLY A 757 -4.86 -5.09 -19.97
N GLY A 758 -3.81 -5.89 -20.05
CA GLY A 758 -2.44 -5.42 -20.27
C GLY A 758 -1.80 -4.70 -19.07
N CYS A 759 -2.41 -4.83 -17.89
CA CYS A 759 -1.87 -4.39 -16.61
C CYS A 759 -0.98 -5.48 -15.97
N GLN A 760 -0.51 -5.22 -14.75
CA GLN A 760 0.54 -6.00 -14.06
C GLN A 760 0.24 -6.24 -12.58
N VAL A 761 -1.02 -6.12 -12.14
CA VAL A 761 -1.41 -6.38 -10.75
C VAL A 761 -1.12 -7.84 -10.39
N THR A 762 -0.53 -8.10 -9.23
CA THR A 762 -0.15 -9.43 -8.77
C THR A 762 -1.25 -10.07 -7.90
N PRO A 763 -1.32 -11.41 -7.78
CA PRO A 763 -2.19 -12.07 -6.80
C PRO A 763 -1.98 -11.53 -5.37
N GLU A 764 -0.74 -11.17 -5.04
CA GLU A 764 -0.35 -10.51 -3.81
C GLU A 764 -1.00 -9.12 -3.70
N GLY A 765 -0.92 -8.29 -4.75
CA GLY A 765 -1.60 -6.98 -4.81
C GLY A 765 -3.11 -7.06 -4.57
N TYR A 766 -3.79 -8.08 -5.13
CA TYR A 766 -5.22 -8.32 -4.85
C TYR A 766 -5.50 -8.72 -3.39
N ALA A 767 -4.61 -9.47 -2.73
CA ALA A 767 -4.72 -9.73 -1.30
C ALA A 767 -4.60 -8.45 -0.46
N HIS A 768 -3.67 -7.54 -0.80
CA HIS A 768 -3.53 -6.26 -0.08
C HIS A 768 -4.74 -5.35 -0.27
N MET A 769 -5.29 -5.24 -1.48
CA MET A 769 -6.54 -4.52 -1.72
C MET A 769 -7.71 -5.14 -0.93
N THR A 770 -7.82 -6.47 -0.90
CA THR A 770 -8.82 -7.17 -0.08
C THR A 770 -8.65 -6.86 1.42
N HIS A 771 -7.41 -6.86 1.92
CA HIS A 771 -7.07 -6.58 3.31
C HIS A 771 -7.48 -5.17 3.73
N LEU A 772 -7.17 -4.15 2.91
CA LEU A 772 -7.55 -2.76 3.21
C LEU A 772 -9.08 -2.62 3.33
N LEU A 773 -9.86 -3.21 2.42
CA LEU A 773 -11.33 -3.16 2.44
C LEU A 773 -11.94 -3.90 3.65
N MET A 774 -11.28 -4.93 4.18
CA MET A 774 -11.74 -5.63 5.40
C MET A 774 -11.72 -4.76 6.65
N GLY A 775 -11.07 -3.60 6.62
CA GLY A 775 -11.13 -2.59 7.69
C GLY A 775 -12.41 -1.76 7.70
N LEU A 776 -13.29 -1.90 6.69
CA LEU A 776 -14.55 -1.16 6.55
C LEU A 776 -15.77 -2.05 6.89
N ALA A 777 -16.95 -1.45 7.03
CA ALA A 777 -18.24 -2.14 7.13
C ALA A 777 -18.33 -3.22 8.21
N GLY A 778 -17.59 -3.09 9.31
CA GLY A 778 -17.52 -4.14 10.34
C GLY A 778 -16.96 -5.46 9.80
N GLY A 779 -16.10 -5.42 8.76
CA GLY A 779 -15.61 -6.59 8.01
C GLY A 779 -16.60 -7.21 7.02
N ARG A 780 -17.76 -6.58 6.75
CA ARG A 780 -18.78 -7.08 5.80
C ARG A 780 -18.37 -6.78 4.35
N LEU A 781 -17.62 -7.71 3.78
CA LEU A 781 -17.02 -7.64 2.45
C LEU A 781 -17.46 -8.82 1.56
N VAL A 782 -17.93 -8.54 0.35
CA VAL A 782 -18.38 -9.55 -0.63
C VAL A 782 -17.69 -9.35 -1.97
N LEU A 783 -16.97 -10.36 -2.46
CA LEU A 783 -16.33 -10.37 -3.78
C LEU A 783 -17.17 -11.17 -4.77
N VAL A 784 -17.54 -10.57 -5.90
CA VAL A 784 -18.32 -11.19 -6.98
C VAL A 784 -17.47 -11.22 -8.25
N LEU A 785 -17.22 -12.40 -8.82
CA LEU A 785 -16.33 -12.55 -9.98
C LEU A 785 -16.89 -11.83 -11.24
N GLU A 786 -16.13 -10.87 -11.76
CA GLU A 786 -16.43 -10.15 -13.01
C GLU A 786 -15.52 -10.65 -14.16
N GLY A 787 -14.57 -9.85 -14.66
CA GLY A 787 -13.64 -10.21 -15.73
C GLY A 787 -12.42 -11.04 -15.31
N GLY A 788 -11.35 -10.97 -16.08
CA GLY A 788 -10.17 -11.84 -15.95
C GLY A 788 -10.25 -13.13 -16.76
N TYR A 789 -9.27 -13.34 -17.64
CA TYR A 789 -9.33 -14.33 -18.73
C TYR A 789 -8.09 -15.21 -18.83
N ASN A 790 -6.97 -14.85 -18.18
CA ASN A 790 -5.88 -15.81 -17.94
C ASN A 790 -6.26 -16.79 -16.81
N LEU A 791 -6.60 -18.03 -17.19
CA LEU A 791 -7.05 -19.09 -16.27
C LEU A 791 -6.10 -19.39 -15.10
N SER A 792 -4.81 -19.08 -15.19
CA SER A 792 -3.90 -19.18 -14.04
C SER A 792 -3.98 -17.92 -13.17
N SER A 793 -3.80 -16.72 -13.75
CA SER A 793 -3.79 -15.46 -12.98
C SER A 793 -5.07 -15.26 -12.17
N ILE A 794 -6.25 -15.55 -12.76
CA ILE A 794 -7.53 -15.44 -12.03
C ILE A 794 -7.66 -16.46 -10.88
N SER A 795 -7.05 -17.63 -11.03
CA SER A 795 -7.13 -18.70 -10.02
C SER A 795 -6.25 -18.40 -8.82
N GLU A 796 -5.06 -17.84 -9.03
CA GLU A 796 -4.19 -17.39 -7.93
C GLU A 796 -4.74 -16.13 -7.27
N SER A 797 -5.12 -15.08 -8.03
CA SER A 797 -5.61 -13.82 -7.45
C SER A 797 -6.87 -14.02 -6.61
N MET A 798 -7.88 -14.75 -7.12
CA MET A 798 -9.11 -15.02 -6.36
C MET A 798 -8.84 -15.91 -5.13
N ALA A 799 -7.90 -16.86 -5.21
CA ALA A 799 -7.50 -17.66 -4.05
C ALA A 799 -6.77 -16.82 -2.98
N MET A 800 -5.92 -15.86 -3.40
CA MET A 800 -5.25 -14.92 -2.49
C MET A 800 -6.25 -13.96 -1.81
N CYS A 801 -7.26 -13.47 -2.53
CA CYS A 801 -8.40 -12.78 -1.92
C CYS A 801 -9.09 -13.65 -0.85
N THR A 802 -9.47 -14.88 -1.18
CA THR A 802 -10.15 -15.79 -0.24
C THR A 802 -9.31 -16.14 0.98
N ARG A 803 -7.98 -16.29 0.84
CA ARG A 803 -7.06 -16.46 1.99
C ARG A 803 -7.11 -15.26 2.94
N THR A 804 -7.11 -14.05 2.39
CA THR A 804 -7.25 -12.81 3.17
C THR A 804 -8.61 -12.74 3.86
N LEU A 805 -9.70 -13.03 3.14
CA LEU A 805 -11.06 -13.12 3.71
C LEU A 805 -11.15 -14.15 4.85
N LEU A 806 -10.42 -15.26 4.77
CA LEU A 806 -10.31 -16.29 5.81
C LEU A 806 -9.41 -15.90 7.00
N GLY A 807 -8.63 -14.81 6.89
CA GLY A 807 -7.75 -14.32 7.97
C GLY A 807 -6.33 -14.86 7.94
N ASP A 808 -5.85 -15.33 6.78
CA ASP A 808 -4.40 -15.46 6.54
C ASP A 808 -3.79 -14.05 6.37
N PRO A 809 -2.54 -13.82 6.79
CA PRO A 809 -1.90 -12.53 6.62
C PRO A 809 -1.63 -12.26 5.12
N PRO A 810 -1.71 -11.00 4.65
CA PRO A 810 -1.32 -10.67 3.29
C PRO A 810 0.13 -11.09 2.99
N PRO A 811 0.42 -11.67 1.81
CA PRO A 811 1.76 -12.03 1.42
C PRO A 811 2.65 -10.79 1.26
N VAL A 812 3.95 -10.91 1.52
CA VAL A 812 4.89 -9.80 1.30
C VAL A 812 4.96 -9.49 -0.20
N LEU A 813 4.72 -8.24 -0.58
CA LEU A 813 4.77 -7.79 -1.97
C LEU A 813 6.20 -7.89 -2.54
N PRO A 814 6.35 -8.11 -3.86
CA PRO A 814 7.64 -7.90 -4.52
C PRO A 814 8.09 -6.44 -4.38
N TRP A 815 9.38 -6.17 -4.61
CA TRP A 815 9.91 -4.80 -4.61
C TRP A 815 9.10 -3.88 -5.53
N LEU A 816 8.47 -2.86 -4.96
CA LEU A 816 7.60 -1.95 -5.69
C LEU A 816 8.44 -1.07 -6.64
N ARG A 817 8.16 -1.17 -7.94
CA ARG A 817 8.74 -0.26 -8.94
C ARG A 817 8.18 1.16 -8.75
N PRO A 818 8.91 2.21 -9.17
CA PRO A 818 8.36 3.57 -9.22
C PRO A 818 7.04 3.65 -9.98
N LEU A 819 6.21 4.62 -9.59
CA LEU A 819 4.91 4.89 -10.19
C LEU A 819 5.02 5.31 -11.65
N HIS A 820 4.07 4.88 -12.47
CA HIS A 820 3.96 5.29 -13.86
C HIS A 820 3.57 6.79 -13.92
N PRO A 821 4.23 7.64 -14.74
CA PRO A 821 3.92 9.07 -14.78
C PRO A 821 2.46 9.39 -15.10
N GLY A 822 1.85 8.68 -16.05
CA GLY A 822 0.42 8.81 -16.37
C GLY A 822 -0.52 8.33 -15.25
N ALA A 823 -0.03 7.57 -14.26
CA ALA A 823 -0.79 7.27 -13.05
C ALA A 823 -0.67 8.39 -12.00
N LEU A 824 0.50 9.03 -11.87
CA LEU A 824 0.64 10.25 -11.05
C LEU A 824 -0.25 11.39 -11.57
N GLU A 825 -0.34 11.53 -12.90
CA GLU A 825 -1.25 12.46 -13.59
C GLU A 825 -2.73 12.14 -13.27
N SER A 826 -3.19 10.91 -13.52
CA SER A 826 -4.57 10.49 -13.18
C SER A 826 -4.90 10.65 -11.70
N LEU A 827 -4.00 10.24 -10.79
CA LEU A 827 -4.21 10.37 -9.34
C LEU A 827 -4.31 11.84 -8.90
N ALA A 828 -3.49 12.73 -9.48
CA ALA A 828 -3.57 14.16 -9.22
C ALA A 828 -4.90 14.75 -9.74
N GLN A 829 -5.33 14.36 -10.96
CA GLN A 829 -6.59 14.80 -11.55
C GLN A 829 -7.80 14.37 -10.71
N VAL A 830 -7.86 13.09 -10.30
CA VAL A 830 -8.94 12.58 -9.43
C VAL A 830 -8.94 13.29 -8.07
N THR A 831 -7.76 13.47 -7.45
CA THR A 831 -7.66 14.20 -6.17
C THR A 831 -8.19 15.64 -6.30
N ARG A 832 -7.79 16.36 -7.35
CA ARG A 832 -8.24 17.74 -7.63
C ARG A 832 -9.76 17.82 -7.83
N ILE A 833 -10.36 16.84 -8.50
CA ILE A 833 -11.80 16.81 -8.77
C ILE A 833 -12.60 16.42 -7.51
N HIS A 834 -12.11 15.48 -6.70
CA HIS A 834 -12.84 14.95 -5.56
C HIS A 834 -12.66 15.72 -4.24
N ARG A 835 -11.60 16.55 -4.09
CA ARG A 835 -11.35 17.35 -2.86
C ARG A 835 -12.51 18.26 -2.45
N LYS A 836 -13.35 18.69 -3.40
CA LYS A 836 -14.52 19.54 -3.13
C LYS A 836 -15.59 18.78 -2.34
N TYR A 837 -15.81 17.50 -2.65
CA TYR A 837 -16.81 16.65 -1.97
C TYR A 837 -16.27 15.99 -0.70
N TRP A 838 -15.04 15.47 -0.76
CA TRP A 838 -14.44 14.62 0.28
C TRP A 838 -13.28 15.37 0.96
N GLN A 839 -13.47 15.76 2.21
CA GLN A 839 -12.49 16.58 2.95
C GLN A 839 -11.24 15.78 3.33
N SER A 840 -11.33 14.45 3.43
CA SER A 840 -10.18 13.55 3.61
C SER A 840 -9.13 13.65 2.49
N LEU A 841 -9.46 14.29 1.35
CA LEU A 841 -8.53 14.54 0.23
C LEU A 841 -7.92 15.95 0.23
N ARG A 842 -8.32 16.84 1.15
CA ARG A 842 -7.83 18.24 1.23
C ARG A 842 -6.45 18.32 1.92
N LEU A 843 -5.43 17.75 1.28
CA LEU A 843 -4.04 17.85 1.73
C LEU A 843 -3.25 18.88 0.92
N ASN A 844 -3.22 20.11 1.43
CA ASN A 844 -2.68 21.30 0.80
C ASN A 844 -1.29 21.06 0.18
N GLY A 845 -1.12 21.51 -1.07
CA GLY A 845 0.13 21.34 -1.82
C GLY A 845 1.25 22.28 -1.37
N GLU A 846 0.89 23.46 -0.85
CA GLU A 846 1.81 24.57 -0.63
C GLU A 846 1.85 25.02 0.84
N CYS A 847 2.46 24.21 1.69
CA CYS A 847 2.88 24.65 3.02
C CYS A 847 4.20 25.44 2.93
N TYR A 848 4.09 26.77 2.89
CA TYR A 848 5.17 27.76 2.80
C TYR A 848 6.58 27.29 3.27
N LEU A 849 7.53 27.26 2.33
CA LEU A 849 8.96 27.37 2.64
C LEU A 849 9.31 28.82 3.02
N GLY A 850 8.75 29.28 4.14
CA GLY A 850 8.98 30.60 4.69
C GLY A 850 10.46 30.85 4.98
N ALA A 851 10.94 32.05 4.61
CA ALA A 851 12.32 32.47 4.83
C ALA A 851 12.71 32.39 6.33
N PRO A 852 13.99 32.12 6.65
CA PRO A 852 14.42 31.85 8.02
C PRO A 852 14.08 33.00 8.97
N ALA A 853 13.32 32.68 10.03
CA ALA A 853 12.84 33.64 11.01
C ALA A 853 14.00 34.38 11.69
N ARG A 854 14.04 35.71 11.57
CA ARG A 854 14.95 36.55 12.34
C ARG A 854 14.51 36.58 13.82
N PRO A 855 15.43 36.51 14.80
CA PRO A 855 15.06 36.59 16.21
C PRO A 855 14.41 37.93 16.58
N LEU A 856 13.28 37.88 17.30
CA LEU A 856 12.60 39.06 17.84
C LEU A 856 13.32 39.61 19.08
N LEU A 857 14.42 40.34 18.85
CA LEU A 857 15.06 41.14 19.89
C LEU A 857 14.18 42.33 20.30
N ARG A 858 13.63 42.29 21.52
CA ARG A 858 12.95 43.42 22.15
C ARG A 858 13.95 44.48 22.60
N SER A 859 13.91 45.67 22.00
CA SER A 859 14.40 46.91 22.63
C SER A 859 13.68 48.13 22.07
N GLY A 860 13.04 48.93 22.93
CA GLY A 860 12.46 50.21 22.53
C GLY A 860 13.48 51.35 22.56
N GLY A 861 13.30 52.36 21.72
CA GLY A 861 14.13 53.58 21.74
C GLY A 861 13.93 54.43 20.49
N ARG A 862 13.47 55.68 20.66
CA ARG A 862 13.48 56.69 19.58
C ARG A 862 14.79 57.46 19.64
N VAL A 863 15.53 57.53 18.53
CA VAL A 863 16.14 58.74 17.90
C VAL A 863 16.51 58.31 16.48
N GLY A 864 16.31 59.17 15.47
CA GLY A 864 16.71 58.88 14.08
C GLY A 864 17.62 59.97 13.51
N LEU A 865 18.25 59.71 12.36
CA LEU A 865 18.88 60.71 11.47
C LEU A 865 19.32 60.06 10.13
N ARG A 866 18.99 60.73 9.02
CA ARG A 866 19.70 60.78 7.71
C ARG A 866 19.87 59.50 6.85
N ASP A 867 19.12 59.51 5.75
CA ASP A 867 19.56 59.14 4.37
C ASP A 867 20.92 59.81 4.04
N PRO A 868 21.78 59.32 3.10
CA PRO A 868 21.37 59.16 1.69
C PRO A 868 22.06 58.10 0.79
N LYS A 869 21.41 57.88 -0.37
CA LYS A 869 21.93 57.41 -1.69
C LYS A 869 21.89 55.91 -2.02
N ALA A 870 21.08 55.61 -3.04
CA ALA A 870 21.28 54.48 -3.94
C ALA A 870 22.29 54.80 -5.06
N VAL A 871 22.87 53.76 -5.67
CA VAL A 871 23.44 53.77 -7.02
C VAL A 871 22.98 52.48 -7.70
N SER A 872 22.44 52.58 -8.92
CA SER A 872 22.02 51.44 -9.72
C SER A 872 22.96 51.23 -10.91
N TYR A 873 23.12 49.97 -11.32
CA TYR A 873 23.46 49.63 -12.70
C TYR A 873 22.73 48.35 -13.12
N SER A 874 22.24 48.35 -14.36
CA SER A 874 21.63 47.21 -15.05
C SER A 874 22.44 46.92 -16.33
N CYS A 875 21.94 46.02 -17.20
CA CYS A 875 22.60 45.49 -18.41
C CYS A 875 23.61 44.35 -18.15
N LEU A 876 23.75 43.33 -19.01
CA LEU A 876 23.01 42.99 -20.24
C LEU A 876 23.11 41.48 -20.54
N LEU A 877 22.09 40.93 -21.22
CA LEU A 877 22.14 39.59 -21.84
C LEU A 877 22.74 39.66 -23.26
N PRO A 878 23.39 38.58 -23.72
CA PRO A 878 23.44 38.19 -25.13
C PRO A 878 22.60 36.93 -25.40
N LYS A 879 21.95 36.86 -26.58
CA LYS A 879 21.22 35.67 -27.07
C LYS A 879 21.88 35.09 -28.31
N SER A 880 22.15 33.78 -28.30
CA SER A 880 22.29 32.92 -29.50
C SER A 880 22.38 31.46 -29.05
N GLY A 881 21.81 30.46 -29.71
CA GLY A 881 21.01 30.48 -30.95
C GLY A 881 21.53 29.46 -31.98
N GLY A 882 21.03 28.23 -31.93
CA GLY A 882 21.38 27.16 -32.88
C GLY A 882 20.61 25.87 -32.58
N ALA A 883 20.24 25.12 -33.63
CA ALA A 883 19.42 23.92 -33.52
C ALA A 883 20.14 22.68 -34.10
N GLY A 884 19.86 21.51 -33.55
CA GLY A 884 20.39 20.23 -34.07
C GLY A 884 19.89 19.03 -33.29
N GLY A 885 18.89 18.32 -33.83
CA GLY A 885 18.43 17.04 -33.28
C GLY A 885 19.12 15.85 -33.96
N CYS A 886 19.40 14.77 -33.21
CA CYS A 886 19.88 13.52 -33.79
C CYS A 886 19.27 12.26 -33.16
N SER A 887 18.81 11.38 -34.05
CA SER A 887 18.23 10.07 -33.76
C SER A 887 19.20 9.16 -32.99
N TRP A 888 18.74 8.65 -31.85
CA TRP A 888 19.27 7.41 -31.27
C TRP A 888 18.93 6.23 -32.18
N ARG A 889 19.91 5.34 -32.43
CA ARG A 889 19.74 4.08 -33.18
C ARG A 889 20.04 2.90 -32.27
N ARG A 890 19.18 1.88 -32.30
CA ARG A 890 19.44 0.59 -31.65
C ARG A 890 20.58 -0.16 -32.36
N ALA A 891 21.52 -0.67 -31.56
CA ALA A 891 22.27 -1.90 -31.83
C ALA A 891 22.20 -2.72 -30.53
N SER A 892 21.46 -3.82 -30.40
CA SER A 892 21.48 -5.10 -31.14
C SER A 892 22.52 -6.11 -30.64
N GLY A 893 22.35 -6.55 -29.39
CA GLY A 893 22.40 -7.97 -29.02
C GLY A 893 23.76 -8.65 -28.84
N ARG A 894 23.90 -9.32 -27.69
CA ARG A 894 24.53 -10.64 -27.54
C ARG A 894 23.73 -11.47 -26.55
N ASP A 895 23.89 -12.78 -26.65
CA ASP A 895 23.11 -13.82 -25.98
C ASP A 895 24.09 -14.78 -25.30
N TRP A 896 23.85 -15.12 -24.04
CA TRP A 896 24.66 -16.06 -23.26
C TRP A 896 23.77 -16.83 -22.29
N ARG A 897 24.03 -18.13 -22.18
CA ARG A 897 23.41 -19.05 -21.20
C ARG A 897 24.51 -19.58 -20.29
N GLY A 898 24.21 -19.73 -19.00
CA GLY A 898 25.07 -20.32 -17.98
C GLY A 898 24.25 -20.55 -16.71
N GLU A 899 24.51 -21.64 -16.00
CA GLU A 899 23.69 -22.17 -14.90
C GLU A 899 24.07 -21.56 -13.53
N ASP A 900 23.35 -21.97 -12.47
CA ASP A 900 23.40 -21.40 -11.12
C ASP A 900 24.80 -21.31 -10.47
N GLU A 901 25.05 -20.21 -9.74
CA GLU A 901 25.32 -20.28 -8.29
C GLU A 901 25.10 -18.90 -7.62
N GLY A 902 24.83 -18.89 -6.32
CA GLY A 902 24.24 -17.73 -5.61
C GLY A 902 25.11 -16.46 -5.62
N THR A 903 24.56 -15.34 -6.11
CA THR A 903 25.33 -14.12 -6.39
C THR A 903 24.96 -12.96 -5.47
N PHE A 904 25.92 -12.46 -4.70
CA PHE A 904 25.84 -11.13 -4.09
C PHE A 904 25.82 -10.05 -5.19
N CYS A 905 24.95 -9.04 -5.09
CA CYS A 905 24.97 -7.87 -5.97
C CYS A 905 26.13 -6.90 -5.63
N ALA A 906 27.36 -7.40 -5.63
CA ALA A 906 28.55 -6.58 -5.60
C ALA A 906 28.72 -5.88 -6.97
N VAL A 907 28.65 -4.55 -6.99
CA VAL A 907 28.94 -3.75 -8.18
C VAL A 907 30.40 -3.98 -8.56
N THR A 908 30.62 -4.85 -9.54
CA THR A 908 31.94 -5.28 -9.98
C THR A 908 32.44 -4.27 -11.01
N PRO A 909 33.40 -3.37 -10.67
CA PRO A 909 33.81 -2.30 -11.57
C PRO A 909 34.48 -2.87 -12.82
N LEU A 910 34.31 -2.18 -13.95
CA LEU A 910 34.96 -2.53 -15.21
C LEU A 910 36.48 -2.57 -15.01
N SER A 911 37.07 -3.72 -15.29
CA SER A 911 38.53 -3.91 -15.23
C SER A 911 39.28 -3.10 -16.29
N TRP A 912 38.59 -2.67 -17.34
CA TRP A 912 39.11 -1.80 -18.39
C TRP A 912 37.98 -1.02 -19.09
N CYS A 913 38.24 0.21 -19.51
CA CYS A 913 37.37 0.95 -20.44
C CYS A 913 38.22 1.78 -21.44
N PRO A 914 37.70 2.10 -22.64
CA PRO A 914 38.49 2.80 -23.67
C PRO A 914 38.87 4.24 -23.28
N HIS A 915 38.21 4.79 -22.26
CA HIS A 915 38.42 6.15 -21.76
C HIS A 915 39.63 6.27 -20.81
N LEU A 916 40.24 5.16 -20.38
CA LEU A 916 41.45 5.17 -19.53
C LEU A 916 42.63 5.93 -20.16
N THR A 917 42.63 6.11 -21.48
CA THR A 917 43.62 6.93 -22.21
C THR A 917 43.47 8.43 -22.00
N SER A 918 42.39 8.92 -21.37
CA SER A 918 42.22 10.33 -21.00
C SER A 918 42.73 10.68 -19.59
N VAL A 919 43.24 9.69 -18.84
CA VAL A 919 43.79 9.92 -17.49
C VAL A 919 45.14 10.64 -17.62
N CYS A 920 45.25 11.81 -17.00
CA CYS A 920 46.48 12.59 -16.95
C CYS A 920 47.32 12.22 -15.69
N PRO A 921 48.66 12.30 -15.74
CA PRO A 921 49.52 12.12 -14.57
C PRO A 921 49.15 13.08 -13.43
N VAL A 922 49.39 12.68 -12.18
CA VAL A 922 48.96 13.49 -11.02
C VAL A 922 49.84 14.75 -10.89
N PRO A 923 49.28 15.96 -10.97
CA PRO A 923 50.06 17.19 -10.89
C PRO A 923 50.66 17.37 -9.50
N ALA A 924 51.99 17.56 -9.45
CA ALA A 924 52.77 17.58 -8.22
C ALA A 924 52.26 18.64 -7.23
N GLY A 925 51.77 18.19 -6.06
CA GLY A 925 51.25 19.05 -5.00
C GLY A 925 49.87 19.69 -5.26
N HIS A 926 49.14 19.25 -6.30
CA HIS A 926 47.87 19.87 -6.72
C HIS A 926 46.62 18.99 -6.49
N LEU A 927 46.77 17.81 -5.89
CA LEU A 927 45.63 17.01 -5.43
C LEU A 927 45.31 17.37 -3.98
N ASP A 928 44.14 17.96 -3.74
CA ASP A 928 43.61 18.22 -2.40
C ASP A 928 42.29 17.45 -2.22
N VAL A 929 42.34 16.38 -1.42
CA VAL A 929 41.19 15.52 -1.12
C VAL A 929 40.18 16.15 -0.15
N THR A 930 40.53 17.30 0.44
CA THR A 930 39.64 18.15 1.25
C THR A 930 39.10 19.36 0.49
N GLY A 931 39.51 19.52 -0.78
CA GLY A 931 39.20 20.68 -1.60
C GLY A 931 37.69 20.87 -1.80
N PRO A 932 37.16 22.10 -1.65
CA PRO A 932 35.77 22.41 -1.95
C PRO A 932 35.49 22.38 -3.46
N CYS A 933 34.22 22.21 -3.82
CA CYS A 933 33.74 22.33 -5.20
C CYS A 933 34.07 23.73 -5.75
N GLN A 934 34.80 23.79 -6.87
CA GLN A 934 35.28 25.06 -7.43
C GLN A 934 34.13 25.99 -7.87
N ASP A 935 33.00 25.43 -8.31
CA ASP A 935 31.80 26.20 -8.69
C ASP A 935 30.97 26.75 -7.50
N CYS A 936 30.92 26.07 -6.35
CA CYS A 936 29.95 26.39 -5.28
C CYS A 936 30.46 26.30 -3.83
N GLY A 937 31.77 26.12 -3.61
CA GLY A 937 32.41 26.18 -2.29
C GLY A 937 32.08 25.05 -1.31
N LEU A 938 31.21 24.10 -1.67
CA LEU A 938 30.81 23.02 -0.76
C LEU A 938 31.93 21.96 -0.62
N PRO A 939 32.21 21.45 0.60
CA PRO A 939 33.19 20.38 0.85
C PRO A 939 32.59 18.96 0.85
N LEU A 940 31.31 18.80 0.47
CA LEU A 940 30.55 17.55 0.59
C LEU A 940 30.47 16.80 -0.75
N GLU A 941 30.76 15.50 -0.72
CA GLU A 941 30.82 14.59 -1.89
C GLU A 941 31.48 15.23 -3.12
N ASN A 942 32.70 15.71 -2.94
CA ASN A 942 33.51 16.22 -4.04
C ASN A 942 34.23 15.09 -4.77
N TRP A 943 34.31 15.28 -6.08
CA TRP A 943 34.99 14.41 -7.03
C TRP A 943 36.09 15.23 -7.70
N VAL A 944 37.15 14.57 -8.16
CA VAL A 944 38.21 15.18 -8.97
C VAL A 944 38.20 14.60 -10.37
N CYS A 945 38.33 15.48 -11.37
CA CYS A 945 38.46 15.09 -12.76
C CYS A 945 39.86 14.48 -13.01
N LEU A 946 39.93 13.23 -13.47
CA LEU A 946 41.22 12.58 -13.73
C LEU A 946 41.91 13.06 -15.02
N CYS A 947 41.30 13.98 -15.76
CA CYS A 947 41.84 14.57 -16.99
C CYS A 947 42.46 15.96 -16.74
N CYS A 948 41.93 16.75 -15.79
CA CYS A 948 42.41 18.12 -15.53
C CYS A 948 42.53 18.50 -14.04
N TYR A 949 42.22 17.58 -13.12
CA TYR A 949 42.32 17.73 -11.67
C TYR A 949 41.52 18.89 -11.05
N GLN A 950 40.50 19.40 -11.75
CA GLN A 950 39.46 20.24 -11.15
C GLN A 950 38.59 19.44 -10.17
N VAL A 951 38.20 20.07 -9.07
CA VAL A 951 37.38 19.48 -8.00
C VAL A 951 35.98 20.07 -8.03
N HIS A 952 34.97 19.21 -8.18
CA HIS A 952 33.56 19.60 -8.27
C HIS A 952 32.65 18.65 -7.50
N CYS A 953 31.53 19.13 -7.00
CA CYS A 953 30.59 18.31 -6.25
C CYS A 953 29.85 17.30 -7.14
N GLY A 954 29.54 16.15 -6.55
CA GLY A 954 28.97 15.00 -7.23
C GLY A 954 27.57 15.21 -7.83
N ARG A 955 27.12 14.20 -8.59
CA ARG A 955 25.81 14.14 -9.26
C ARG A 955 24.63 14.45 -8.32
N TYR A 956 24.73 14.04 -7.04
CA TYR A 956 23.67 14.16 -6.05
C TYR A 956 23.77 15.39 -5.13
N ILE A 957 24.74 16.29 -5.39
CA ILE A 957 24.89 17.57 -4.67
C ILE A 957 24.32 18.72 -5.52
N ASN A 958 25.12 19.30 -6.41
CA ASN A 958 24.66 20.28 -7.43
C ASN A 958 25.05 19.84 -8.86
N ALA A 959 25.49 18.58 -9.03
CA ALA A 959 25.92 17.99 -10.29
C ALA A 959 27.03 18.76 -11.05
N HIS A 960 27.84 19.59 -10.37
CA HIS A 960 28.90 20.36 -11.03
C HIS A 960 29.97 19.48 -11.68
N MET A 961 30.27 18.29 -11.15
CA MET A 961 31.15 17.35 -11.86
C MET A 961 30.50 16.74 -13.13
N VAL A 962 29.17 16.61 -13.16
CA VAL A 962 28.44 16.18 -14.38
C VAL A 962 28.48 17.30 -15.41
N ARG A 963 28.21 18.56 -15.02
CA ARG A 963 28.30 19.73 -15.90
C ARG A 963 29.74 19.95 -16.40
N HIS A 964 30.74 19.68 -15.55
CA HIS A 964 32.15 19.68 -15.96
C HIS A 964 32.40 18.64 -17.07
N PHE A 965 31.91 17.41 -16.91
CA PHE A 965 31.98 16.40 -17.96
C PHE A 965 31.25 16.83 -19.24
N GLU A 966 30.01 17.33 -19.15
CA GLU A 966 29.20 17.78 -20.30
C GLU A 966 29.87 18.91 -21.10
N THR A 967 30.63 19.79 -20.43
CA THR A 967 31.28 20.95 -21.06
C THR A 967 32.72 20.70 -21.52
N SER A 968 33.46 19.80 -20.86
CA SER A 968 34.85 19.48 -21.19
C SER A 968 35.05 18.17 -21.96
N GLY A 969 34.07 17.28 -21.93
CA GLY A 969 34.17 15.91 -22.44
C GLY A 969 35.02 14.97 -21.58
N HIS A 970 35.53 15.39 -20.42
CA HIS A 970 36.41 14.59 -19.55
C HIS A 970 35.66 13.43 -18.87
N PRO A 971 35.86 12.16 -19.28
CA PRO A 971 34.93 11.08 -18.97
C PRO A 971 35.16 10.40 -17.62
N LEU A 972 36.34 10.56 -17.00
CA LEU A 972 36.77 9.82 -15.82
C LEU A 972 36.97 10.72 -14.60
N VAL A 973 36.34 10.33 -13.48
CA VAL A 973 36.31 11.09 -12.23
C VAL A 973 36.54 10.19 -11.01
N LEU A 974 37.31 10.66 -10.04
CA LEU A 974 37.60 9.96 -8.77
C LEU A 974 36.84 10.65 -7.63
N SER A 975 36.06 9.89 -6.88
CA SER A 975 35.37 10.36 -5.68
C SER A 975 36.35 10.52 -4.51
N PHE A 976 36.28 11.63 -3.77
CA PHE A 976 37.03 11.78 -2.51
C PHE A 976 36.35 11.10 -1.31
N THR A 977 35.09 10.68 -1.43
CA THR A 977 34.34 10.02 -0.35
C THR A 977 34.83 8.59 -0.10
N ASP A 978 34.96 7.80 -1.15
CA ASP A 978 35.20 6.34 -1.12
C ASP A 978 36.35 5.88 -2.04
N LEU A 979 36.97 6.81 -2.79
CA LEU A 979 38.02 6.55 -3.78
C LEU A 979 37.57 5.63 -4.94
N SER A 980 36.27 5.53 -5.20
CA SER A 980 35.76 4.91 -6.43
C SER A 980 36.01 5.82 -7.64
N VAL A 981 36.17 5.22 -8.82
CA VAL A 981 36.34 5.95 -10.09
C VAL A 981 35.16 5.63 -10.98
N TRP A 982 34.45 6.67 -11.41
CA TRP A 982 33.30 6.57 -12.32
C TRP A 982 33.67 7.01 -13.73
N CYS A 983 33.11 6.35 -14.74
CA CYS A 983 33.24 6.74 -16.14
C CYS A 983 31.91 7.17 -16.72
N TYR A 984 31.69 8.48 -16.92
CA TYR A 984 30.42 9.02 -17.44
C TYR A 984 30.04 8.48 -18.82
N ASN A 985 31.02 8.18 -19.69
CA ASN A 985 30.77 7.58 -21.01
C ASN A 985 30.43 6.08 -20.98
N CYS A 986 30.68 5.38 -19.86
CA CYS A 986 30.38 3.96 -19.71
C CYS A 986 29.20 3.71 -18.76
N GLU A 987 28.81 4.73 -17.99
CA GLU A 987 27.81 4.67 -16.92
C GLU A 987 28.08 3.57 -15.89
N ASP A 988 29.37 3.38 -15.57
CA ASP A 988 29.86 2.34 -14.66
C ASP A 988 31.12 2.79 -13.92
N TYR A 989 31.45 2.10 -12.82
CA TYR A 989 32.71 2.23 -12.10
C TYR A 989 33.85 1.51 -12.83
N VAL A 990 35.08 1.98 -12.65
CA VAL A 990 36.28 1.45 -13.33
C VAL A 990 37.39 1.17 -12.32
N HIS A 991 38.05 0.03 -12.45
CA HIS A 991 39.23 -0.34 -11.67
C HIS A 991 40.32 -0.87 -12.62
N HIS A 992 41.40 -0.12 -12.82
CA HIS A 992 42.50 -0.48 -13.73
C HIS A 992 43.83 0.07 -13.20
N GLU A 993 44.95 -0.55 -13.59
CA GLU A 993 46.30 -0.16 -13.15
C GLU A 993 46.62 1.33 -13.39
N ALA A 994 46.18 1.89 -14.52
CA ALA A 994 46.34 3.31 -14.86
C ALA A 994 45.65 4.29 -13.89
N LEU A 995 44.74 3.81 -13.03
CA LEU A 995 44.08 4.61 -11.98
C LEU A 995 44.82 4.54 -10.64
N LEU A 996 45.78 3.62 -10.48
CA LEU A 996 46.45 3.38 -9.20
C LEU A 996 47.32 4.56 -8.75
N GLU A 997 47.89 5.36 -9.65
CA GLU A 997 48.66 6.55 -9.27
C GLU A 997 47.77 7.57 -8.54
N ALA A 998 46.69 8.03 -9.21
CA ALA A 998 45.74 8.98 -8.64
C ALA A 998 45.06 8.44 -7.37
N LYS A 999 44.68 7.15 -7.35
CA LYS A 999 44.09 6.52 -6.16
C LYS A 999 45.09 6.40 -5.00
N ASN A 1000 46.37 6.08 -5.25
CA ASN A 1000 47.38 6.03 -4.19
C ASN A 1000 47.69 7.40 -3.60
N VAL A 1001 47.77 8.45 -4.44
CA VAL A 1001 47.98 9.82 -3.94
C VAL A 1001 46.76 10.27 -3.12
N ALA A 1002 45.54 10.04 -3.61
CA ALA A 1002 44.32 10.36 -2.88
C ALA A 1002 44.21 9.59 -1.54
N HIS A 1003 44.53 8.29 -1.52
CA HIS A 1003 44.54 7.48 -0.30
C HIS A 1003 45.55 7.99 0.72
N ARG A 1004 46.79 8.29 0.29
CA ARG A 1004 47.83 8.80 1.19
C ARG A 1004 47.49 10.17 1.76
N LEU A 1005 46.85 11.04 0.97
CA LEU A 1005 46.36 12.33 1.45
C LEU A 1005 45.19 12.18 2.44
N LYS A 1006 44.31 11.18 2.24
CA LYS A 1006 43.13 10.96 3.07
C LYS A 1006 43.39 10.21 4.37
N PHE A 1007 44.31 9.25 4.36
CA PHE A 1007 44.54 8.29 5.46
C PHE A 1007 45.98 8.30 6.00
N GLY A 1008 46.90 9.05 5.39
CA GLY A 1008 48.31 9.13 5.79
C GLY A 1008 49.20 7.99 5.27
N GLU A 1009 48.61 6.92 4.72
CA GLU A 1009 49.31 5.71 4.28
C GLU A 1009 49.01 5.33 2.81
N ASN A 1010 49.85 4.47 2.23
CA ASN A 1010 49.62 3.94 0.87
C ASN A 1010 48.37 3.03 0.86
N MET A 1011 47.74 2.84 -0.30
CA MET A 1011 46.72 1.78 -0.40
C MET A 1011 47.36 0.41 -0.09
N PRO A 1012 46.66 -0.48 0.63
CA PRO A 1012 47.04 -1.88 0.70
C PRO A 1012 47.15 -2.46 -0.72
N THR A 1013 48.32 -3.00 -1.08
CA THR A 1013 48.49 -3.72 -2.35
C THR A 1013 47.81 -5.07 -2.26
N SER A 1014 46.75 -5.27 -3.05
CA SER A 1014 46.19 -6.60 -3.30
C SER A 1014 47.25 -7.51 -3.94
N GLN A 1015 47.39 -8.72 -3.41
CA GLN A 1015 47.89 -9.88 -4.15
C GLN A 1015 46.72 -10.56 -4.87
#